data_AF-A0A9W6RU92-F1
#
_entry.id   AF-A0A9W6RU92-F1
#
_cell.length_a   1.000
_cell.length_b   1.000
_cell.length_c   1.000
_cell.angle_alpha   90.00
_cell.angle_beta   90.00
_cell.angle_gamma   90.00
#
_symmetry.space_group_name_H-M   'P 1'
#
loop_
_entity.id
_entity.type
_entity.pdbx_description
1 polymer ?
#
loop_
_entity_poly.entity_id
_entity_poly.type
_entity_poly.pdbx_seq_one_letter_code
_entity_poly.pdbx_strand_id
1 'polypeptide(L)'
;MTTTVLQGATTTLLGLFAEYPGGPAEDLDDVTITIVSADGTTTVLPGTSSGIAHPAAGMYSYVWDVDAGQAPGGYVVTWTGTVDGDPVSAAELVLVSAVPTYVDQLASARRYDRVPYQATNANGDPIPGAHGTLWDGVLGGNGAAQVTNITTLAGAPIPGGILVADARGYYPGFLDLDKHPSIYIIGSETGVIDGVDPVLIEPSDTDDRVIAIEGYVTGPGGLSDRLDAMETSRGEAGGLATLGADGRVRPDQLPGQIAGATGYAVTDYGALGDGVNDDAAAIQAVLDLVASTAPGGRVIVPPGTYLLEEELEIKSAVHLDVMPGATLKRGSSSMQYMIRNFDDTYAPTAYGGRGGIRISGGVWDAAGDALTGSVTAIIFAHAKGVMVEGVTVRNVRDWHAVELNSTQDAIVDGCIFEGFNPVASGRQISEAVQIDLAKDSGVLPGIGSGAYDGTPCDNVLVRGCTARAYGALGSFGRLVGSHSFTDNVFHKKIRISGCHGQALNDYLVRGYNWIDATVSGNTCTSSNGGIRFEVPSAATVGGESIDVTGNTFRDMGTQNNGASVVSAVISVAGLTTPSSVPIRESVISGNVIKNYANAAAIEVINTADAITTGNVIKSGTAASAKGIDSVSSANAVITGNKIDTVVTGVHVRDVNSVSGAGVAVEGNSFASCSGTAAQLDSTAAAFRDNRVRACGSASLASVEITGTYWICTGNYIWKSSGSGKAGLHSSSAAGGGFVAANTWRGWLSSTGGSGGTYPTSAQFQAAVHLDDNTGTNDLATGYSSTEKYISSTNN
;
A
#
# COMPACT_ATOMS: atom_id res chain seq x y z
N MET A 1 -3.00 -6.76 -20.93
CA MET A 1 -2.56 -6.02 -19.72
C MET A 1 -2.27 -4.60 -20.16
N THR A 2 -2.62 -3.59 -19.35
CA THR A 2 -2.26 -2.20 -19.65
C THR A 2 -1.26 -1.77 -18.59
N THR A 3 -0.01 -1.59 -18.99
CA THR A 3 1.07 -1.11 -18.11
C THR A 3 1.01 0.41 -18.08
N THR A 4 0.94 1.03 -16.90
CA THR A 4 0.97 2.49 -16.76
C THR A 4 2.32 2.94 -16.24
N VAL A 5 2.94 3.92 -16.91
CA VAL A 5 4.28 4.46 -16.57
C VAL A 5 4.23 5.99 -16.59
N LEU A 6 4.99 6.63 -15.70
CA LEU A 6 5.09 8.09 -15.65
C LEU A 6 6.15 8.61 -16.65
N GLN A 7 5.96 9.82 -17.17
CA GLN A 7 7.02 10.56 -17.87
C GLN A 7 8.30 10.62 -17.02
N GLY A 8 9.48 10.55 -17.62
CA GLY A 8 10.76 10.63 -16.89
C GLY A 8 11.08 9.41 -16.01
N ALA A 9 10.21 8.40 -15.96
CA ALA A 9 10.45 7.18 -15.21
C ALA A 9 11.06 6.08 -16.10
N THR A 10 11.89 5.26 -15.48
CA THR A 10 12.40 4.03 -16.09
C THR A 10 11.43 2.89 -15.83
N THR A 11 11.02 2.17 -16.87
CA THR A 11 10.22 0.94 -16.75
C THR A 11 10.91 -0.23 -17.44
N THR A 12 10.56 -1.46 -17.07
CA THR A 12 10.99 -2.66 -17.79
C THR A 12 9.80 -3.25 -18.54
N LEU A 13 9.89 -3.26 -19.86
CA LEU A 13 8.93 -3.88 -20.77
C LEU A 13 9.26 -5.36 -20.92
N LEU A 14 8.24 -6.22 -21.02
CA LEU A 14 8.41 -7.67 -21.14
C LEU A 14 7.76 -8.18 -22.43
N GLY A 15 8.51 -8.93 -23.21
CA GLY A 15 8.03 -9.70 -24.35
C GLY A 15 7.84 -11.16 -23.96
N LEU A 16 6.65 -11.51 -23.45
CA LEU A 16 6.26 -12.87 -23.07
C LEU A 16 5.42 -13.53 -24.18
N PHE A 17 6.07 -14.02 -25.24
CA PHE A 17 5.39 -14.48 -26.45
C PHE A 17 4.34 -15.58 -26.19
N ALA A 18 4.57 -16.46 -25.21
CA ALA A 18 3.61 -17.50 -24.80
C ALA A 18 2.28 -16.97 -24.27
N GLU A 19 2.23 -15.70 -23.82
CA GLU A 19 1.01 -15.07 -23.30
C GLU A 19 0.20 -14.34 -24.39
N TYR A 20 0.77 -14.13 -25.58
CA TYR A 20 0.08 -13.46 -26.69
C TYR A 20 -0.65 -14.48 -27.60
N PRO A 21 -1.84 -14.15 -28.13
CA PRO A 21 -2.57 -15.04 -29.03
C PRO A 21 -1.72 -15.45 -30.25
N GLY A 22 -1.43 -16.75 -30.37
CA GLY A 22 -0.63 -17.31 -31.46
C GLY A 22 0.89 -17.26 -31.25
N GLY A 23 1.37 -16.85 -30.07
CA GLY A 23 2.79 -16.81 -29.77
C GLY A 23 3.38 -18.15 -29.28
N PRO A 24 4.66 -18.43 -29.58
CA PRO A 24 5.35 -19.67 -29.23
C PRO A 24 5.81 -19.69 -27.76
N ALA A 25 6.00 -20.90 -27.22
CA ALA A 25 6.53 -21.14 -25.87
C ALA A 25 8.05 -21.43 -25.85
N GLU A 26 8.76 -21.04 -26.92
CA GLU A 26 10.20 -21.24 -27.12
C GLU A 26 10.92 -19.92 -27.42
N ASP A 27 12.25 -19.97 -27.43
CA ASP A 27 13.09 -18.80 -27.74
C ASP A 27 12.99 -18.44 -29.21
N LEU A 28 12.76 -17.16 -29.47
CA LEU A 28 12.79 -16.53 -30.79
C LEU A 28 14.22 -16.15 -31.20
N ASP A 29 14.49 -16.25 -32.49
CA ASP A 29 15.64 -15.63 -33.15
C ASP A 29 15.33 -14.19 -33.59
N ASP A 30 16.38 -13.38 -33.79
CA ASP A 30 16.31 -12.01 -34.34
C ASP A 30 15.31 -11.07 -33.65
N VAL A 31 15.19 -11.17 -32.32
CA VAL A 31 14.22 -10.39 -31.55
C VAL A 31 14.50 -8.88 -31.63
N THR A 32 13.47 -8.12 -31.96
CA THR A 32 13.48 -6.66 -31.93
C THR A 32 12.27 -6.08 -31.20
N ILE A 33 12.44 -4.88 -30.64
CA ILE A 33 11.38 -4.09 -30.00
C ILE A 33 11.22 -2.75 -30.72
N THR A 34 9.97 -2.32 -30.89
CA THR A 34 9.58 -1.00 -31.42
C THR A 34 8.58 -0.35 -30.47
N ILE A 35 8.64 0.97 -30.29
CA ILE A 35 7.67 1.73 -29.49
C ILE A 35 7.12 2.88 -30.34
N VAL A 36 5.81 2.89 -30.57
CA VAL A 36 5.11 3.90 -31.37
C VAL A 36 3.92 4.43 -30.58
N SER A 37 3.58 5.72 -30.73
CA SER A 37 2.33 6.24 -30.17
C SER A 37 1.13 5.47 -30.72
N ALA A 38 0.07 5.31 -29.92
CA ALA A 38 -1.08 4.48 -30.30
C ALA A 38 -1.87 5.02 -31.51
N ASP A 39 -1.73 6.30 -31.82
CA ASP A 39 -2.24 6.93 -33.04
C ASP A 39 -1.33 6.76 -34.27
N GLY A 40 -0.17 6.11 -34.10
CA GLY A 40 0.81 5.84 -35.15
C GLY A 40 1.63 7.05 -35.60
N THR A 41 1.50 8.21 -34.94
CA THR A 41 2.09 9.47 -35.42
C THR A 41 3.55 9.66 -35.01
N THR A 42 3.98 9.05 -33.91
CA THR A 42 5.30 9.28 -33.31
C THR A 42 5.99 7.95 -33.03
N THR A 43 7.17 7.73 -33.62
CA THR A 43 8.05 6.59 -33.27
C THR A 43 9.00 7.02 -32.16
N VAL A 44 8.85 6.42 -30.97
CA VAL A 44 9.69 6.70 -29.79
C VAL A 44 10.95 5.86 -29.80
N LEU A 45 10.82 4.58 -30.15
CA LEU A 45 11.94 3.67 -30.32
C LEU A 45 11.78 2.96 -31.66
N PRO A 46 12.68 3.22 -32.64
CA PRO A 46 12.69 2.44 -33.87
C PRO A 46 13.12 0.99 -33.57
N GLY A 47 12.68 0.05 -34.40
CA GLY A 47 12.98 -1.39 -34.24
C GLY A 47 14.47 -1.65 -33.96
N THR A 48 14.78 -2.21 -32.80
CA THR A 48 16.15 -2.49 -32.36
C THR A 48 16.24 -3.82 -31.61
N SER A 49 17.38 -4.51 -31.73
CA SER A 49 17.76 -5.66 -30.90
C SER A 49 18.72 -5.27 -29.77
N SER A 50 19.29 -4.06 -29.81
CA SER A 50 20.21 -3.56 -28.80
C SER A 50 19.46 -3.18 -27.53
N GLY A 51 19.93 -3.64 -26.36
CA GLY A 51 19.33 -3.36 -25.05
C GLY A 51 18.27 -4.36 -24.62
N ILE A 52 17.94 -5.35 -25.46
CA ILE A 52 17.08 -6.47 -25.08
C ILE A 52 17.89 -7.47 -24.25
N ALA A 53 17.37 -7.85 -23.09
CA ALA A 53 17.87 -8.92 -22.26
C ALA A 53 17.00 -10.17 -22.39
N HIS A 54 17.59 -11.34 -22.22
CA HIS A 54 16.92 -12.65 -22.25
C HIS A 54 16.98 -13.30 -20.86
N PRO A 55 16.09 -12.91 -19.93
CA PRO A 55 16.11 -13.38 -18.54
C PRO A 55 15.69 -14.84 -18.35
N ALA A 56 14.88 -15.41 -19.26
CA ALA A 56 14.45 -16.80 -19.24
C ALA A 56 13.98 -17.23 -20.64
N ALA A 57 13.87 -18.54 -20.87
CA ALA A 57 13.36 -19.07 -22.14
C ALA A 57 11.95 -18.53 -22.46
N GLY A 58 11.74 -18.04 -23.68
CA GLY A 58 10.52 -17.41 -24.18
C GLY A 58 10.23 -16.01 -23.62
N MET A 59 11.16 -15.43 -22.84
CA MET A 59 10.98 -14.14 -22.18
C MET A 59 12.09 -13.16 -22.54
N TYR A 60 11.68 -12.01 -23.06
CA TYR A 60 12.57 -10.91 -23.38
C TYR A 60 12.23 -9.70 -22.52
N SER A 61 13.22 -8.91 -22.14
CA SER A 61 13.00 -7.66 -21.42
C SER A 61 13.76 -6.50 -22.04
N TYR A 62 13.19 -5.31 -21.96
CA TYR A 62 13.82 -4.08 -22.43
C TYR A 62 13.55 -2.97 -21.43
N VAL A 63 14.60 -2.29 -20.99
CA VAL A 63 14.47 -1.14 -20.09
C VAL A 63 14.14 0.09 -20.93
N TRP A 64 12.94 0.62 -20.76
CA TRP A 64 12.51 1.85 -21.41
C TRP A 64 12.59 3.00 -20.41
N ASP A 65 13.56 3.89 -20.65
CA ASP A 65 13.62 5.21 -20.02
C ASP A 65 12.64 6.14 -20.74
N VAL A 66 11.46 6.38 -20.14
CA VAL A 66 10.46 7.27 -20.73
C VAL A 66 10.95 8.70 -20.61
N ASP A 67 11.10 9.41 -21.73
CA ASP A 67 11.54 10.80 -21.72
C ASP A 67 10.58 11.67 -20.88
N ALA A 68 11.13 12.60 -20.09
CA ALA A 68 10.33 13.52 -19.28
C ALA A 68 9.40 14.42 -20.13
N GLY A 69 9.76 14.68 -21.39
CA GLY A 69 8.96 15.39 -22.38
C GLY A 69 8.07 14.50 -23.25
N GLN A 70 8.06 13.17 -23.05
CA GLN A 70 7.24 12.25 -23.84
C GLN A 70 5.75 12.54 -23.67
N ALA A 71 4.99 12.79 -24.73
CA ALA A 71 3.59 13.18 -24.61
C ALA A 71 2.75 12.12 -23.83
N PRO A 72 1.90 12.52 -22.87
CA PRO A 72 1.00 11.58 -22.20
C PRO A 72 0.04 10.92 -23.21
N GLY A 73 -0.21 9.63 -23.06
CA GLY A 73 -1.06 8.88 -23.97
C GLY A 73 -0.69 7.40 -24.06
N GLY A 74 -1.40 6.67 -24.91
CA GLY A 74 -1.10 5.27 -25.19
C GLY A 74 0.07 5.13 -26.17
N TYR A 75 0.94 4.16 -25.90
CA TYR A 75 2.05 3.75 -26.75
C TYR A 75 1.96 2.25 -26.99
N VAL A 76 2.06 1.85 -28.25
CA VAL A 76 2.10 0.45 -28.64
C VAL A 76 3.55 0.00 -28.66
N VAL A 77 3.86 -0.93 -27.78
CA VAL A 77 5.15 -1.62 -27.73
C VAL A 77 4.99 -2.90 -28.53
N THR A 78 5.76 -3.06 -29.59
CA THR A 78 5.73 -4.23 -30.46
C THR A 78 7.05 -4.97 -30.39
N TRP A 79 6.96 -6.24 -30.01
CA TRP A 79 8.06 -7.21 -30.09
C TRP A 79 7.91 -8.04 -31.36
N THR A 80 8.99 -8.26 -32.09
CA THR A 80 9.02 -9.16 -33.25
C THR A 80 10.22 -10.09 -33.18
N GLY A 81 10.14 -11.26 -33.79
CA GLY A 81 11.23 -12.22 -33.94
C GLY A 81 10.82 -13.33 -34.90
N THR A 82 11.62 -14.39 -34.98
CA THR A 82 11.32 -15.56 -35.81
C THR A 82 11.41 -16.87 -35.05
N VAL A 83 10.54 -17.84 -35.40
CA VAL A 83 10.66 -19.26 -35.02
C VAL A 83 10.80 -20.08 -36.29
N ASP A 84 11.85 -20.89 -36.41
CA ASP A 84 12.12 -21.71 -37.60
C ASP A 84 12.11 -20.92 -38.92
N GLY A 85 12.39 -19.60 -38.86
CA GLY A 85 12.36 -18.68 -40.00
C GLY A 85 10.99 -18.02 -40.27
N ASP A 86 9.93 -18.39 -39.55
CA ASP A 86 8.62 -17.78 -39.66
C ASP A 86 8.49 -16.58 -38.70
N PRO A 87 7.98 -15.41 -39.16
CA PRO A 87 7.89 -14.21 -38.34
C PRO A 87 6.77 -14.29 -37.30
N VAL A 88 7.07 -13.86 -36.07
CA VAL A 88 6.14 -13.76 -34.95
C VAL A 88 6.18 -12.33 -34.40
N SER A 89 5.02 -11.79 -34.05
CA SER A 89 4.91 -10.46 -33.43
C SER A 89 3.93 -10.45 -32.26
N ALA A 90 4.28 -9.72 -31.22
CA ALA A 90 3.43 -9.46 -30.06
C ALA A 90 3.38 -7.94 -29.80
N ALA A 91 2.22 -7.42 -29.42
CA ALA A 91 2.06 -6.01 -29.10
C ALA A 91 1.32 -5.80 -27.78
N GLU A 92 1.76 -4.83 -27.00
CA GLU A 92 1.09 -4.36 -25.79
C GLU A 92 0.86 -2.85 -25.83
N LEU A 93 -0.19 -2.40 -25.15
CA LEU A 93 -0.46 -0.97 -24.96
C LEU A 93 0.07 -0.53 -23.59
N VAL A 94 1.03 0.38 -23.60
CA VAL A 94 1.57 1.05 -22.41
C VAL A 94 0.98 2.46 -22.34
N LEU A 95 0.39 2.82 -21.20
CA LEU A 95 -0.12 4.16 -20.96
C LEU A 95 0.96 5.01 -20.29
N VAL A 96 1.52 5.96 -21.02
CA VAL A 96 2.38 7.00 -20.42
C VAL A 96 1.46 8.05 -19.81
N SER A 97 1.45 8.12 -18.49
CA SER A 97 0.77 9.16 -17.75
C SER A 97 1.70 10.35 -17.56
N ALA A 98 1.13 11.55 -17.56
CA ALA A 98 1.88 12.73 -17.16
C ALA A 98 2.42 12.51 -15.74
N VAL A 99 3.68 12.84 -15.50
CA VAL A 99 4.06 13.18 -14.12
C VAL A 99 3.19 14.38 -13.75
N PRO A 100 2.50 14.39 -12.60
CA PRO A 100 1.90 15.62 -12.11
C PRO A 100 3.01 16.65 -12.05
N THR A 101 3.04 17.60 -12.99
CA THR A 101 4.06 18.64 -13.07
C THR A 101 3.80 19.62 -11.94
N TYR A 102 4.10 19.21 -10.72
CA TYR A 102 4.14 20.08 -9.56
C TYR A 102 5.57 20.36 -9.12
N VAL A 103 6.55 19.54 -9.54
CA VAL A 103 7.94 19.69 -9.05
C VAL A 103 8.80 20.58 -9.97
N ASP A 104 8.61 20.55 -11.30
CA ASP A 104 9.44 21.37 -12.22
C ASP A 104 8.85 22.73 -12.62
N GLN A 105 7.58 23.01 -12.31
CA GLN A 105 7.08 24.40 -12.32
C GLN A 105 7.43 25.15 -11.03
N LEU A 106 7.83 24.44 -9.97
CA LEU A 106 8.30 25.02 -8.71
C LEU A 106 9.79 25.40 -8.72
N ALA A 107 10.61 24.87 -9.63
CA ALA A 107 11.97 25.37 -9.84
C ALA A 107 12.00 26.80 -10.44
N SER A 108 10.90 27.22 -11.08
CA SER A 108 10.65 28.61 -11.48
C SER A 108 9.73 29.38 -10.53
N ALA A 109 9.18 28.73 -9.50
CA ALA A 109 8.42 29.42 -8.46
C ALA A 109 9.41 29.91 -7.39
N ARG A 110 9.47 31.23 -7.28
CA ARG A 110 10.31 31.97 -6.35
C ARG A 110 10.15 31.41 -4.93
N ARG A 111 11.23 30.87 -4.36
CA ARG A 111 11.30 30.62 -2.91
C ARG A 111 11.26 31.97 -2.22
N TYR A 112 10.33 32.13 -1.28
CA TYR A 112 10.33 33.24 -0.34
C TYR A 112 10.74 32.67 1.03
N ASP A 113 11.90 33.05 1.52
CA ASP A 113 12.37 32.77 2.87
C ASP A 113 11.80 33.82 3.84
N ARG A 114 11.35 33.36 5.01
CA ARG A 114 10.72 34.22 6.01
C ARG A 114 11.76 34.74 7.01
N VAL A 115 12.01 36.05 7.03
CA VAL A 115 12.97 36.70 7.95
C VAL A 115 12.24 37.67 8.90
N PRO A 116 12.47 37.61 10.22
CA PRO A 116 11.98 38.62 11.16
C PRO A 116 12.60 40.00 10.87
N TYR A 117 11.79 41.06 10.81
CA TYR A 117 12.24 42.43 10.57
C TYR A 117 11.82 43.39 11.69
N GLN A 118 12.72 44.30 12.08
CA GLN A 118 12.47 45.37 13.04
C GLN A 118 12.74 46.72 12.36
N ALA A 119 11.72 47.58 12.28
CA ALA A 119 11.86 48.87 11.62
C ALA A 119 12.79 49.81 12.41
N THR A 120 13.61 50.57 11.69
CA THR A 120 14.50 51.59 12.25
C THR A 120 14.08 52.99 11.78
N ASN A 121 14.44 54.03 12.54
CA ASN A 121 14.28 55.42 12.11
C ASN A 121 15.38 55.83 11.12
N ALA A 122 15.34 57.07 10.61
CA ALA A 122 16.35 57.61 9.69
C ALA A 122 17.79 57.65 10.25
N ASN A 123 17.97 57.42 11.55
CA ASN A 123 19.28 57.37 12.21
C ASN A 123 19.74 55.92 12.50
N GLY A 124 18.95 54.92 12.11
CA GLY A 124 19.25 53.50 12.35
C GLY A 124 18.82 52.96 13.72
N ASP A 125 18.12 53.76 14.55
CA ASP A 125 17.65 53.28 15.86
C ASP A 125 16.37 52.43 15.72
N PRO A 126 16.25 51.31 16.46
CA PRO A 126 15.05 50.47 16.43
C PRO A 126 13.79 51.22 16.91
N ILE A 127 12.70 51.14 16.15
CA ILE A 127 11.40 51.73 16.51
C ILE A 127 10.63 50.72 17.38
N PRO A 128 10.32 51.05 18.66
CA PRO A 128 9.62 50.12 19.55
C PRO A 128 8.20 49.80 19.06
N GLY A 129 7.87 48.50 18.96
CA GLY A 129 6.54 48.02 18.56
C GLY A 129 6.33 47.88 17.05
N ALA A 130 7.30 48.28 16.22
CA ALA A 130 7.26 48.15 14.76
C ALA A 130 8.02 46.90 14.30
N HIS A 131 7.42 45.73 14.49
CA HIS A 131 7.93 44.44 14.07
C HIS A 131 7.13 43.93 12.86
N GLY A 132 7.80 43.33 11.89
CA GLY A 132 7.18 42.77 10.70
C GLY A 132 7.84 41.46 10.26
N THR A 133 7.20 40.78 9.33
CA THR A 133 7.81 39.65 8.62
C THR A 133 8.21 40.13 7.22
N LEU A 134 9.47 39.91 6.83
CA LEU A 134 9.96 40.09 5.48
C LEU A 134 10.00 38.74 4.77
N TRP A 135 9.61 38.72 3.50
CA TRP A 135 9.78 37.58 2.62
C TRP A 135 10.91 37.88 1.64
N ASP A 136 12.04 37.18 1.77
CA ASP A 136 13.25 37.39 0.96
C ASP A 136 13.43 36.24 -0.05
N GLY A 137 13.83 36.55 -1.28
CA GLY A 137 14.16 35.55 -2.28
C GLY A 137 15.64 35.24 -2.27
N VAL A 138 16.04 33.97 -2.13
CA VAL A 138 17.47 33.59 -2.14
C VAL A 138 18.17 34.09 -3.41
N LEU A 139 19.12 35.00 -3.20
CA LEU A 139 20.26 35.42 -4.03
C LEU A 139 20.14 35.18 -5.55
N GLY A 140 19.82 36.26 -6.28
CA GLY A 140 20.17 36.39 -7.70
C GLY A 140 19.06 36.85 -8.65
N GLY A 141 17.84 37.13 -8.19
CA GLY A 141 16.80 37.63 -9.08
C GLY A 141 15.64 38.34 -8.39
N ASN A 142 15.42 39.61 -8.73
CA ASN A 142 14.24 40.47 -8.56
C ASN A 142 13.06 39.90 -7.72
N GLY A 143 13.27 39.68 -6.42
CA GLY A 143 12.23 39.38 -5.45
C GLY A 143 11.65 40.66 -4.86
N ALA A 144 10.33 40.76 -4.80
CA ALA A 144 9.63 41.85 -4.12
C ALA A 144 9.48 41.52 -2.64
N ALA A 145 9.69 42.51 -1.77
CA ALA A 145 9.47 42.40 -0.33
C ALA A 145 8.00 42.71 0.01
N GLN A 146 7.36 41.85 0.79
CA GLN A 146 6.06 42.10 1.40
C GLN A 146 6.23 42.28 2.90
N VAL A 147 5.69 43.37 3.46
CA VAL A 147 5.65 43.62 4.91
C VAL A 147 4.22 43.40 5.38
N THR A 148 4.01 42.41 6.25
CA THR A 148 2.74 42.20 6.94
C THR A 148 2.90 42.50 8.44
N ASN A 149 1.88 43.15 9.03
CA ASN A 149 1.70 43.44 10.46
C ASN A 149 2.48 44.61 11.11
N ILE A 150 2.43 45.83 10.54
CA ILE A 150 2.63 47.02 11.37
C ILE A 150 1.26 47.44 11.94
N THR A 151 1.02 47.10 13.20
CA THR A 151 -0.25 47.45 13.90
C THR A 151 -0.13 48.71 14.74
N THR A 152 1.08 49.19 15.04
CA THR A 152 1.33 50.43 15.80
C THR A 152 2.59 51.14 15.30
N LEU A 153 2.58 52.48 15.36
CA LEU A 153 3.76 53.33 15.15
C LEU A 153 4.02 54.11 16.43
N ALA A 154 5.20 53.95 17.04
CA ALA A 154 5.57 54.61 18.31
C ALA A 154 4.54 54.43 19.46
N GLY A 155 3.89 53.26 19.53
CA GLY A 155 2.88 52.94 20.55
C GLY A 155 1.48 53.51 20.31
N ALA A 156 1.22 54.15 19.16
CA ALA A 156 -0.11 54.57 18.75
C ALA A 156 -0.73 53.60 17.73
N PRO A 157 -2.03 53.25 17.84
CA PRO A 157 -2.74 52.46 16.82
C PRO A 157 -2.80 53.23 15.51
N ILE A 158 -2.57 52.55 14.37
CA ILE A 158 -2.74 53.16 13.04
C ILE A 158 -4.24 53.13 12.68
N PRO A 159 -4.95 54.26 12.67
CA PRO A 159 -6.38 54.27 12.36
C PRO A 159 -6.55 54.20 10.85
N GLY A 160 -7.06 53.06 10.35
CA GLY A 160 -7.36 52.87 8.92
C GLY A 160 -6.14 52.55 8.04
N GLY A 161 -5.16 51.78 8.53
CA GLY A 161 -3.95 51.44 7.79
C GLY A 161 -4.22 50.78 6.43
N ILE A 162 -3.96 51.54 5.36
CA ILE A 162 -3.93 51.06 3.98
C ILE A 162 -2.56 50.42 3.73
N LEU A 163 -2.54 49.13 3.40
CA LEU A 163 -1.42 48.49 2.71
C LEU A 163 -1.82 48.33 1.23
N VAL A 164 -1.00 48.86 0.32
CA VAL A 164 -1.19 48.71 -1.14
C VAL A 164 -0.42 47.48 -1.62
N ALA A 165 -1.10 46.54 -2.26
CA ALA A 165 -0.51 45.58 -3.20
C ALA A 165 -1.44 45.48 -4.43
N ASP A 166 -0.86 45.36 -5.63
CA ASP A 166 -1.60 45.46 -6.90
C ASP A 166 -2.43 44.20 -7.28
N ALA A 167 -3.23 44.36 -8.34
CA ALA A 167 -4.26 43.41 -8.78
C ALA A 167 -3.77 42.26 -9.71
N ARG A 168 -2.48 41.87 -9.68
CA ARG A 168 -2.01 40.63 -10.36
C ARG A 168 -0.60 40.18 -10.02
N GLY A 169 0.16 40.91 -9.21
CA GLY A 169 1.60 40.65 -9.07
C GLY A 169 2.38 40.87 -10.37
N TYR A 170 1.91 41.71 -11.32
CA TYR A 170 2.73 42.30 -12.40
C TYR A 170 2.06 43.50 -13.09
N TYR A 171 2.74 44.66 -13.03
CA TYR A 171 2.90 45.62 -14.14
C TYR A 171 4.36 46.10 -14.18
N PRO A 172 5.00 46.19 -15.36
CA PRO A 172 6.39 46.62 -15.48
C PRO A 172 6.48 48.15 -15.36
N GLY A 173 7.08 48.67 -14.28
CA GLY A 173 7.33 50.12 -14.20
C GLY A 173 7.78 50.70 -12.85
N PHE A 174 7.72 49.96 -11.74
CA PHE A 174 8.10 50.49 -10.42
C PHE A 174 9.36 49.84 -9.90
N LEU A 175 10.46 50.30 -10.47
CA LEU A 175 11.83 49.99 -10.09
C LEU A 175 12.56 51.34 -10.02
N ASP A 176 13.42 51.53 -9.02
CA ASP A 176 14.39 52.62 -9.10
C ASP A 176 15.39 52.37 -10.26
N LEU A 177 16.32 53.30 -10.47
CA LEU A 177 17.27 53.25 -11.59
C LEU A 177 18.14 51.97 -11.61
N ASP A 178 18.30 51.30 -10.46
CA ASP A 178 19.13 50.10 -10.31
C ASP A 178 18.30 48.81 -10.06
N LYS A 179 16.96 48.90 -10.15
CA LYS A 179 15.99 47.79 -10.09
C LYS A 179 15.70 47.21 -8.71
N HIS A 180 15.64 48.06 -7.68
CA HIS A 180 15.13 47.66 -6.36
C HIS A 180 13.62 47.93 -6.17
N PRO A 181 12.90 47.11 -5.39
CA PRO A 181 11.50 47.35 -5.02
C PRO A 181 11.41 48.42 -3.92
N SER A 182 10.60 49.46 -4.13
CA SER A 182 10.34 50.52 -3.14
C SER A 182 8.92 50.40 -2.55
N ILE A 183 8.79 50.50 -1.23
CA ILE A 183 7.48 50.56 -0.52
C ILE A 183 7.20 52.01 -0.13
N TYR A 184 6.02 52.53 -0.44
CA TYR A 184 5.56 53.86 0.02
C TYR A 184 4.46 53.71 1.08
N ILE A 185 4.66 54.34 2.24
CA ILE A 185 3.63 54.49 3.27
C ILE A 185 2.99 55.87 3.05
N ILE A 186 1.72 55.90 2.64
CA ILE A 186 0.98 57.16 2.49
C ILE A 186 0.10 57.34 3.73
N GLY A 187 0.38 58.38 4.51
CA GLY A 187 -0.47 58.86 5.59
C GLY A 187 -1.81 59.40 5.05
N SER A 188 -2.87 59.27 5.85
CA SER A 188 -4.28 59.46 5.48
C SER A 188 -4.64 60.78 4.77
N GLU A 189 -5.83 60.78 4.14
CA GLU A 189 -6.41 61.83 3.30
C GLU A 189 -6.53 63.25 3.91
N THR A 190 -6.14 63.50 5.17
CA THR A 190 -6.22 64.85 5.77
C THR A 190 -5.07 65.29 6.70
N GLY A 191 -3.98 64.53 6.89
CA GLY A 191 -3.09 64.81 8.03
C GLY A 191 -1.60 64.69 7.77
N VAL A 192 -0.95 65.82 7.46
CA VAL A 192 0.46 66.05 7.81
C VAL A 192 0.61 65.83 9.32
N ILE A 193 1.46 64.88 9.75
CA ILE A 193 2.00 64.89 11.10
C ILE A 193 3.17 65.86 11.07
N ASP A 194 2.99 67.06 11.64
CA ASP A 194 4.05 68.06 11.71
C ASP A 194 5.27 67.47 12.44
N GLY A 195 6.40 67.37 11.74
CA GLY A 195 7.66 66.84 12.26
C GLY A 195 7.94 65.35 11.96
N VAL A 196 7.14 64.69 11.11
CA VAL A 196 7.48 63.35 10.61
C VAL A 196 7.70 63.44 9.09
N ASP A 197 8.96 63.40 8.68
CA ASP A 197 9.34 63.26 7.27
C ASP A 197 8.83 61.91 6.72
N PRO A 198 8.55 61.82 5.40
CA PRO A 198 8.28 60.55 4.75
C PRO A 198 9.39 59.56 5.09
N VAL A 199 9.03 58.44 5.72
CA VAL A 199 10.01 57.40 6.07
C VAL A 199 10.43 56.69 4.78
N LEU A 200 11.65 57.00 4.32
CA LEU A 200 12.33 56.25 3.29
C LEU A 200 12.83 54.95 3.95
N ILE A 201 12.36 53.80 3.49
CA ILE A 201 12.90 52.50 3.91
C ILE A 201 13.99 52.14 2.91
N GLU A 202 15.25 52.40 3.27
CA GLU A 202 16.41 51.89 2.55
C GLU A 202 16.75 50.48 3.05
N PRO A 203 16.89 49.46 2.18
CA PRO A 203 17.54 48.22 2.54
C PRO A 203 19.02 48.51 2.79
N SER A 204 19.46 48.38 4.03
CA SER A 204 20.85 48.59 4.42
C SER A 204 21.75 47.48 3.85
N ASP A 205 22.23 47.65 2.61
CA ASP A 205 23.63 47.43 2.22
C ASP A 205 23.83 47.92 0.77
N THR A 206 24.18 49.19 0.58
CA THR A 206 25.29 49.67 -0.27
C THR A 206 25.20 51.19 -0.41
N ASP A 207 26.29 51.87 -0.03
CA ASP A 207 26.47 53.32 -0.13
C ASP A 207 26.27 53.86 -1.56
N ASP A 208 25.87 55.15 -1.61
CA ASP A 208 25.75 56.05 -2.77
C ASP A 208 24.54 55.87 -3.70
N ARG A 209 23.51 56.74 -3.57
CA ARG A 209 22.88 57.52 -4.68
C ARG A 209 21.60 58.27 -4.26
N VAL A 210 21.79 59.50 -3.79
CA VAL A 210 20.78 60.55 -3.86
C VAL A 210 20.91 61.23 -5.23
N ILE A 211 19.87 61.23 -6.09
CA ILE A 211 19.59 62.27 -7.12
C ILE A 211 18.14 62.14 -7.67
N ALA A 212 17.33 63.15 -7.32
CA ALA A 212 16.23 63.81 -8.06
C ALA A 212 15.08 63.01 -8.73
N ILE A 213 13.89 63.05 -8.09
CA ILE A 213 12.58 62.73 -8.68
C ILE A 213 11.82 64.03 -8.98
N GLU A 214 12.07 64.66 -10.13
CA GLU A 214 11.19 65.71 -10.70
C GLU A 214 10.93 65.54 -12.21
N GLY A 215 11.37 64.43 -12.83
CA GLY A 215 11.53 64.37 -14.29
C GLY A 215 10.49 63.63 -15.15
N TYR A 216 9.64 62.75 -14.62
CA TYR A 216 8.96 61.76 -15.49
C TYR A 216 7.48 61.52 -15.18
N VAL A 217 6.62 62.43 -15.65
CA VAL A 217 5.19 62.19 -15.86
C VAL A 217 4.87 62.40 -17.35
N THR A 218 4.84 61.33 -18.15
CA THR A 218 4.39 61.40 -19.56
C THR A 218 3.54 60.19 -19.93
N GLY A 219 2.22 60.31 -19.74
CA GLY A 219 1.17 59.43 -20.26
C GLY A 219 -0.20 60.12 -20.15
N PRO A 220 -1.18 59.84 -21.03
CA PRO A 220 -2.48 60.52 -20.99
C PRO A 220 -3.24 60.15 -19.70
N GLY A 221 -3.64 61.16 -18.94
CA GLY A 221 -4.45 61.05 -17.71
C GLY A 221 -3.82 61.67 -16.44
N GLY A 222 -2.52 61.98 -16.43
CA GLY A 222 -1.87 62.51 -15.21
C GLY A 222 -2.07 61.64 -13.96
N LEU A 223 -1.67 62.15 -12.79
CA LEU A 223 -1.88 61.47 -11.50
C LEU A 223 -3.34 61.61 -11.02
N SER A 224 -3.99 62.73 -11.33
CA SER A 224 -5.36 63.05 -10.93
C SER A 224 -6.39 62.08 -11.52
N ASP A 225 -6.37 61.86 -12.84
CA ASP A 225 -7.40 61.02 -13.48
C ASP A 225 -7.22 59.53 -13.10
N ARG A 226 -6.00 59.14 -12.69
CA ARG A 226 -5.70 57.81 -12.17
C ARG A 226 -6.19 57.61 -10.74
N LEU A 227 -6.09 58.65 -9.90
CA LEU A 227 -6.67 58.64 -8.55
C LEU A 227 -8.20 58.62 -8.62
N ASP A 228 -8.81 59.39 -9.52
CA ASP A 228 -10.26 59.41 -9.73
C ASP A 228 -10.79 58.04 -10.24
N ALA A 229 -10.04 57.37 -11.11
CA ALA A 229 -10.37 56.02 -11.58
C ALA A 229 -10.25 54.97 -10.45
N MET A 230 -9.28 55.12 -9.55
CA MET A 230 -9.13 54.25 -8.37
C MET A 230 -10.27 54.44 -7.38
N GLU A 231 -10.66 55.68 -7.08
CA GLU A 231 -11.80 55.98 -6.20
C GLU A 231 -13.14 55.52 -6.78
N THR A 232 -13.32 55.62 -8.09
CA THR A 232 -14.53 55.12 -8.77
C THR A 232 -14.69 53.60 -8.67
N SER A 233 -13.60 52.85 -8.46
CA SER A 233 -13.61 51.39 -8.30
C SER A 233 -13.86 50.92 -6.87
N ARG A 234 -14.08 51.86 -5.93
CA ARG A 234 -14.16 51.55 -4.49
C ARG A 234 -15.40 50.72 -4.16
N GLY A 235 -15.17 49.52 -3.64
CA GLY A 235 -16.22 48.60 -3.23
C GLY A 235 -16.75 47.66 -4.32
N GLU A 236 -16.17 47.70 -5.53
CA GLU A 236 -16.46 46.78 -6.64
C GLU A 236 -15.51 45.57 -6.63
N ALA A 237 -15.92 44.45 -7.25
CA ALA A 237 -15.11 43.23 -7.34
C ALA A 237 -13.80 43.48 -8.12
N GLY A 238 -12.65 43.33 -7.45
CA GLY A 238 -11.34 43.63 -8.02
C GLY A 238 -10.98 45.12 -8.11
N GLY A 239 -11.79 46.00 -7.49
CA GLY A 239 -11.51 47.43 -7.31
C GLY A 239 -10.94 47.77 -5.92
N LEU A 240 -10.96 49.05 -5.54
CA LEU A 240 -10.42 49.51 -4.25
C LEU A 240 -11.29 49.00 -3.08
N ALA A 241 -10.76 48.09 -2.25
CA ALA A 241 -11.55 47.40 -1.23
C ALA A 241 -12.10 48.35 -0.14
N THR A 242 -13.30 48.04 0.36
CA THR A 242 -13.86 48.64 1.57
C THR A 242 -13.93 47.58 2.66
N LEU A 243 -13.54 47.94 3.88
CA LEU A 243 -13.51 46.99 4.99
C LEU A 243 -14.89 46.87 5.66
N GLY A 244 -15.20 45.68 6.14
CA GLY A 244 -16.28 45.41 7.08
C GLY A 244 -15.96 45.97 8.47
N ALA A 245 -16.95 45.95 9.37
CA ALA A 245 -16.78 46.37 10.76
C ALA A 245 -15.75 45.51 11.53
N ASP A 246 -15.43 44.33 11.01
CA ASP A 246 -14.40 43.41 11.50
C ASP A 246 -13.01 43.65 10.88
N GLY A 247 -12.86 44.71 10.08
CA GLY A 247 -11.59 45.06 9.44
C GLY A 247 -11.21 44.20 8.24
N ARG A 248 -12.13 43.36 7.72
CA ARG A 248 -11.88 42.48 6.56
C ARG A 248 -12.46 43.01 5.27
N VAL A 249 -11.85 42.65 4.13
CA VAL A 249 -12.43 42.92 2.80
C VAL A 249 -13.72 42.11 2.64
N ARG A 250 -14.77 42.75 2.13
CA ARG A 250 -16.07 42.08 2.00
C ARG A 250 -16.03 41.00 0.89
N PRO A 251 -16.68 39.84 1.07
CA PRO A 251 -16.58 38.71 0.13
C PRO A 251 -17.01 39.03 -1.31
N ASP A 252 -17.91 39.99 -1.48
CA ASP A 252 -18.41 40.50 -2.77
C ASP A 252 -17.40 41.36 -3.54
N GLN A 253 -16.28 41.72 -2.92
CA GLN A 253 -15.23 42.60 -3.48
C GLN A 253 -13.99 41.84 -3.96
N LEU A 254 -13.96 40.52 -3.77
CA LEU A 254 -12.88 39.64 -4.20
C LEU A 254 -12.93 39.40 -5.73
N PRO A 255 -11.78 39.33 -6.43
CA PRO A 255 -11.77 39.08 -7.87
C PRO A 255 -12.33 37.69 -8.20
N GLY A 256 -13.10 37.61 -9.30
CA GLY A 256 -13.69 36.36 -9.77
C GLY A 256 -12.62 35.30 -10.09
N GLN A 257 -12.81 34.11 -9.51
CA GLN A 257 -12.12 32.83 -9.72
C GLN A 257 -10.87 32.82 -10.63
N ILE A 258 -9.71 32.51 -10.05
CA ILE A 258 -8.52 32.10 -10.82
C ILE A 258 -8.82 30.77 -11.52
N ALA A 259 -8.90 30.81 -12.85
CA ALA A 259 -9.08 29.62 -13.66
C ALA A 259 -7.85 28.71 -13.58
N GLY A 260 -8.02 27.49 -13.06
CA GLY A 260 -7.10 26.36 -13.28
C GLY A 260 -6.37 25.80 -12.06
N ALA A 261 -6.35 26.47 -10.91
CA ALA A 261 -5.86 25.95 -9.63
C ALA A 261 -6.92 26.20 -8.54
N THR A 262 -7.91 25.31 -8.47
CA THR A 262 -9.13 25.49 -7.66
C THR A 262 -8.99 24.83 -6.27
N GLY A 263 -8.66 25.60 -5.23
CA GLY A 263 -8.65 25.13 -3.83
C GLY A 263 -8.47 26.26 -2.80
N TYR A 264 -8.79 25.99 -1.55
CA TYR A 264 -8.75 26.95 -0.43
C TYR A 264 -7.57 26.62 0.48
N ALA A 265 -6.57 27.49 0.58
CA ALA A 265 -5.39 27.26 1.41
C ALA A 265 -5.66 27.63 2.87
N VAL A 266 -5.30 26.74 3.81
CA VAL A 266 -5.57 26.96 5.25
C VAL A 266 -4.86 28.18 5.84
N THR A 267 -3.73 28.59 5.23
CA THR A 267 -2.98 29.79 5.62
C THR A 267 -3.74 31.09 5.34
N ASP A 268 -4.63 31.10 4.35
CA ASP A 268 -5.48 32.26 4.06
C ASP A 268 -6.56 32.46 5.15
N TYR A 269 -6.76 31.45 5.98
CA TYR A 269 -7.75 31.42 7.07
C TYR A 269 -7.08 31.39 8.46
N GLY A 270 -5.80 31.71 8.53
CA GLY A 270 -5.08 31.97 9.78
C GLY A 270 -4.25 30.81 10.32
N ALA A 271 -4.16 29.67 9.62
CA ALA A 271 -3.22 28.61 9.99
C ALA A 271 -1.78 29.08 9.78
N LEU A 272 -0.92 28.93 10.79
CA LEU A 272 0.44 29.44 10.81
C LEU A 272 1.47 28.41 10.34
N GLY A 273 1.25 27.12 10.59
CA GLY A 273 2.16 26.06 10.14
C GLY A 273 3.55 26.12 10.79
N ASP A 274 3.66 26.64 12.02
CA ASP A 274 4.93 26.80 12.74
C ASP A 274 5.24 25.72 13.79
N GLY A 275 4.29 24.81 14.03
CA GLY A 275 4.38 23.68 14.95
C GLY A 275 4.23 24.05 16.41
N VAL A 276 3.86 25.30 16.71
CA VAL A 276 3.73 25.86 18.05
C VAL A 276 2.33 26.37 18.31
N ASN A 277 1.75 27.12 17.36
CA ASN A 277 0.39 27.64 17.49
C ASN A 277 -0.63 26.59 17.05
N ASP A 278 -1.77 26.54 17.75
CA ASP A 278 -2.88 25.65 17.38
C ASP A 278 -3.53 26.13 16.08
N ASP A 279 -3.46 25.27 15.06
CA ASP A 279 -3.99 25.50 13.72
C ASP A 279 -5.34 24.78 13.49
N ALA A 280 -5.82 23.99 14.46
CA ALA A 280 -7.01 23.16 14.30
C ALA A 280 -8.25 23.97 13.89
N ALA A 281 -8.53 25.08 14.59
CA ALA A 281 -9.70 25.92 14.30
C ALA A 281 -9.65 26.56 12.91
N ALA A 282 -8.47 27.01 12.48
CA ALA A 282 -8.28 27.60 11.15
C ALA A 282 -8.49 26.57 10.05
N ILE A 283 -7.93 25.36 10.21
CA ILE A 283 -8.11 24.26 9.28
C ILE A 283 -9.58 23.81 9.23
N GLN A 284 -10.24 23.68 10.37
CA GLN A 284 -11.66 23.31 10.45
C GLN A 284 -12.55 24.31 9.73
N ALA A 285 -12.30 25.62 9.88
CA ALA A 285 -13.06 26.65 9.18
C ALA A 285 -12.99 26.50 7.65
N VAL A 286 -11.85 26.07 7.10
CA VAL A 286 -11.71 25.83 5.66
C VAL A 286 -12.42 24.55 5.24
N LEU A 287 -12.32 23.47 6.03
CA LEU A 287 -13.07 22.23 5.78
C LEU A 287 -14.58 22.51 5.71
N ASP A 288 -15.12 23.28 6.66
CA ASP A 288 -16.54 23.64 6.70
C ASP A 288 -16.93 24.58 5.56
N LEU A 289 -16.09 25.57 5.24
CA LEU A 289 -16.31 26.46 4.10
C LEU A 289 -16.42 25.67 2.80
N VAL A 290 -15.43 24.82 2.51
CA VAL A 290 -15.39 24.03 1.28
C VAL A 290 -16.58 23.07 1.21
N ALA A 291 -16.93 22.44 2.33
CA ALA A 291 -18.11 21.58 2.40
C ALA A 291 -19.43 22.31 2.11
N SER A 292 -19.50 23.61 2.44
CA SER A 292 -20.68 24.44 2.15
C SER A 292 -20.80 24.87 0.68
N THR A 293 -19.74 24.73 -0.11
CA THR A 293 -19.75 25.02 -1.55
C THR A 293 -20.22 23.80 -2.34
N ALA A 294 -21.01 24.00 -3.40
CA ALA A 294 -21.37 22.91 -4.32
C ALA A 294 -20.43 22.96 -5.55
N PRO A 295 -19.81 21.85 -5.97
CA PRO A 295 -20.03 20.46 -5.55
C PRO A 295 -19.10 19.94 -4.43
N GLY A 296 -18.58 20.81 -3.57
CA GLY A 296 -17.44 20.56 -2.69
C GLY A 296 -16.17 21.17 -3.28
N GLY A 297 -15.00 20.74 -2.81
CA GLY A 297 -13.75 21.31 -3.31
C GLY A 297 -12.50 20.85 -2.58
N ARG A 298 -11.39 21.51 -2.90
CA ARG A 298 -10.06 21.20 -2.37
C ARG A 298 -9.72 22.14 -1.22
N VAL A 299 -9.27 21.58 -0.12
CA VAL A 299 -8.59 22.27 0.99
C VAL A 299 -7.10 21.97 0.86
N ILE A 300 -6.28 23.01 0.85
CA ILE A 300 -4.84 22.89 0.65
C ILE A 300 -4.15 23.20 1.97
N VAL A 301 -3.29 22.29 2.43
CA VAL A 301 -2.37 22.52 3.56
C VAL A 301 -0.95 22.68 3.00
N PRO A 302 -0.45 23.91 2.85
CA PRO A 302 0.89 24.17 2.34
C PRO A 302 2.00 23.59 3.23
N PRO A 303 3.28 23.59 2.78
CA PRO A 303 4.40 23.16 3.63
C PRO A 303 4.48 23.93 4.96
N GLY A 304 4.70 23.20 6.05
CA GLY A 304 4.65 23.73 7.41
C GLY A 304 4.36 22.62 8.43
N THR A 305 4.47 22.92 9.72
CA THR A 305 4.01 22.00 10.79
C THR A 305 2.78 22.61 11.45
N TYR A 306 1.63 21.95 11.35
CA TYR A 306 0.36 22.44 11.87
C TYR A 306 0.03 21.68 13.14
N LEU A 307 0.11 22.34 14.30
CA LEU A 307 -0.25 21.74 15.58
C LEU A 307 -1.78 21.66 15.66
N LEU A 308 -2.30 20.50 16.06
CA LEU A 308 -3.73 20.26 16.25
C LEU A 308 -3.99 20.00 17.74
N GLU A 309 -4.53 20.98 18.47
CA GLU A 309 -4.97 20.75 19.85
C GLU A 309 -6.39 20.16 19.93
N GLU A 310 -7.15 20.25 18.84
CA GLU A 310 -8.48 19.69 18.68
C GLU A 310 -8.60 18.76 17.45
N GLU A 311 -9.64 17.93 17.45
CA GLU A 311 -9.92 16.95 16.39
C GLU A 311 -10.59 17.62 15.19
N LEU A 312 -10.17 17.26 13.97
CA LEU A 312 -10.77 17.77 12.75
C LEU A 312 -11.96 16.91 12.31
N GLU A 313 -12.96 17.56 11.72
CA GLU A 313 -14.16 16.92 11.16
C GLU A 313 -14.28 17.22 9.67
N ILE A 314 -14.07 16.19 8.84
CA ILE A 314 -14.19 16.29 7.38
C ILE A 314 -15.61 15.96 6.91
N LYS A 315 -16.16 16.80 6.04
CA LYS A 315 -17.53 16.66 5.52
C LYS A 315 -17.51 16.08 4.10
N SER A 316 -18.68 15.81 3.54
CA SER A 316 -18.81 15.22 2.20
C SER A 316 -18.15 16.06 1.10
N ALA A 317 -17.64 15.39 0.07
CA ALA A 317 -17.08 16.01 -1.14
C ALA A 317 -15.88 16.96 -0.92
N VAL A 318 -15.22 16.86 0.23
CA VAL A 318 -13.99 17.60 0.54
C VAL A 318 -12.77 16.77 0.14
N HIS A 319 -11.83 17.40 -0.55
CA HIS A 319 -10.50 16.86 -0.81
C HIS A 319 -9.48 17.64 0.02
N LEU A 320 -8.87 17.01 1.00
CA LEU A 320 -7.81 17.60 1.81
C LEU A 320 -6.45 17.22 1.22
N ASP A 321 -5.76 18.20 0.63
CA ASP A 321 -4.44 18.04 0.05
C ASP A 321 -3.38 18.56 1.02
N VAL A 322 -2.72 17.65 1.71
CA VAL A 322 -1.61 17.94 2.60
C VAL A 322 -0.33 17.88 1.79
N MET A 323 0.21 19.05 1.46
CA MET A 323 1.27 19.17 0.46
C MET A 323 2.59 18.53 0.94
N PRO A 324 3.49 18.12 0.03
CA PRO A 324 4.83 17.70 0.42
C PRO A 324 5.53 18.74 1.29
N GLY A 325 6.09 18.31 2.43
CA GLY A 325 6.69 19.21 3.42
C GLY A 325 5.71 19.75 4.47
N ALA A 326 4.41 19.43 4.36
CA ALA A 326 3.43 19.70 5.40
C ALA A 326 3.34 18.54 6.40
N THR A 327 3.19 18.89 7.69
CA THR A 327 2.97 17.95 8.79
C THR A 327 1.77 18.40 9.60
N LEU A 328 0.72 17.58 9.70
CA LEU A 328 -0.30 17.74 10.72
C LEU A 328 0.17 16.99 11.98
N LYS A 329 0.33 17.70 13.10
CA LYS A 329 0.89 17.16 14.33
C LYS A 329 -0.13 17.20 15.45
N ARG A 330 -0.41 16.04 16.05
CA ARG A 330 -1.27 15.95 17.24
C ARG A 330 -0.64 16.71 18.43
N GLY A 331 -1.41 17.61 19.03
CA GLY A 331 -1.02 18.43 20.18
C GLY A 331 -1.59 17.96 21.52
N SER A 332 -2.71 17.21 21.51
CA SER A 332 -3.40 16.83 22.75
C SER A 332 -3.55 15.31 22.95
N SER A 333 -3.32 14.85 24.19
CA SER A 333 -3.58 13.47 24.62
C SER A 333 -5.07 13.12 24.73
N SER A 334 -5.98 14.12 24.71
CA SER A 334 -7.43 13.88 24.78
C SER A 334 -8.05 13.50 23.44
N MET A 335 -7.36 13.79 22.32
CA MET A 335 -7.84 13.47 20.98
C MET A 335 -7.88 11.95 20.80
N GLN A 336 -9.06 11.43 20.48
CA GLN A 336 -9.29 10.08 19.98
C GLN A 336 -8.95 9.98 18.50
N TYR A 337 -9.18 11.05 17.74
CA TYR A 337 -9.01 11.12 16.30
C TYR A 337 -8.23 12.37 15.89
N MET A 338 -7.31 12.29 14.92
CA MET A 338 -6.79 13.53 14.30
C MET A 338 -7.80 14.10 13.30
N ILE A 339 -8.43 13.23 12.50
CA ILE A 339 -9.53 13.60 11.62
C ILE A 339 -10.58 12.50 11.51
N ARG A 340 -11.87 12.88 11.50
CA ARG A 340 -13.03 11.97 11.35
C ARG A 340 -14.11 12.56 10.46
N ASN A 341 -15.03 11.74 9.93
CA ASN A 341 -16.17 12.22 9.14
C ASN A 341 -17.51 12.28 9.91
N PHE A 342 -17.51 12.14 11.24
CA PHE A 342 -18.71 12.08 12.07
C PHE A 342 -18.55 12.87 13.37
N ASP A 343 -19.63 12.98 14.13
CA ASP A 343 -19.67 13.53 15.49
C ASP A 343 -20.63 12.69 16.37
N ASP A 344 -20.73 13.04 17.65
CA ASP A 344 -21.50 12.29 18.64
C ASP A 344 -23.03 12.43 18.49
N THR A 345 -23.47 13.34 17.63
CA THR A 345 -24.88 13.53 17.26
C THR A 345 -25.22 12.93 15.90
N TYR A 346 -24.21 12.67 15.06
CA TYR A 346 -24.37 12.17 13.71
C TYR A 346 -24.63 10.65 13.70
N ALA A 347 -25.81 10.23 13.28
CA ALA A 347 -26.25 8.83 13.31
C ALA A 347 -26.69 8.32 11.91
N PRO A 348 -25.79 8.29 10.91
CA PRO A 348 -26.08 7.70 9.61
C PRO A 348 -26.22 6.17 9.72
N THR A 349 -26.89 5.56 8.75
CA THR A 349 -27.00 4.10 8.61
C THR A 349 -26.46 3.66 7.25
N ALA A 350 -26.12 2.37 7.12
CA ALA A 350 -25.53 1.79 5.93
C ALA A 350 -24.33 2.63 5.44
N TYR A 351 -24.26 2.95 4.15
CA TYR A 351 -23.21 3.81 3.59
C TYR A 351 -23.69 5.26 3.38
N GLY A 352 -24.67 5.70 4.17
CA GLY A 352 -25.35 6.99 4.03
C GLY A 352 -24.70 8.17 4.78
N GLY A 353 -23.55 7.94 5.39
CA GLY A 353 -22.71 8.94 6.03
C GLY A 353 -22.03 9.87 5.02
N ARG A 354 -21.18 10.77 5.54
CA ARG A 354 -20.42 11.70 4.70
C ARG A 354 -19.37 10.94 3.88
N GLY A 355 -19.38 11.17 2.58
CA GLY A 355 -18.56 10.44 1.59
C GLY A 355 -18.11 11.34 0.45
N GLY A 356 -17.48 10.76 -0.58
CA GLY A 356 -16.81 11.51 -1.64
C GLY A 356 -15.56 12.25 -1.12
N ILE A 357 -14.93 11.71 -0.09
CA ILE A 357 -13.83 12.35 0.63
C ILE A 357 -12.50 11.87 0.06
N ARG A 358 -11.55 12.80 -0.09
CA ARG A 358 -10.16 12.47 -0.42
C ARG A 358 -9.23 13.11 0.60
N ILE A 359 -8.22 12.36 1.05
CA ILE A 359 -7.10 12.89 1.83
C ILE A 359 -5.82 12.49 1.10
N SER A 360 -5.01 13.46 0.71
CA SER A 360 -3.78 13.24 -0.05
C SER A 360 -2.56 13.80 0.66
N GLY A 361 -1.46 13.04 0.63
CA GLY A 361 -0.12 13.52 0.97
C GLY A 361 0.16 13.85 2.43
N GLY A 362 1.33 14.45 2.64
CA GLY A 362 1.76 14.99 3.92
C GLY A 362 2.15 13.98 4.98
N VAL A 363 2.63 14.50 6.10
CA VAL A 363 2.90 13.73 7.32
C VAL A 363 1.79 13.97 8.32
N TRP A 364 1.28 12.89 8.92
CA TRP A 364 0.36 12.89 10.04
C TRP A 364 1.10 12.31 11.24
N ASP A 365 1.62 13.20 12.10
CA ASP A 365 2.36 12.81 13.30
C ASP A 365 1.39 12.70 14.48
N ALA A 366 1.09 11.46 14.87
CA ALA A 366 0.19 11.15 15.97
C ALA A 366 0.84 11.29 17.36
N ALA A 367 2.13 11.64 17.41
CA ALA A 367 2.90 11.99 18.61
C ALA A 367 2.80 10.96 19.76
N GLY A 368 2.63 9.68 19.44
CA GLY A 368 2.44 8.59 20.39
C GLY A 368 3.70 8.20 21.18
N ASP A 369 4.86 8.71 20.79
CA ASP A 369 6.11 8.67 21.55
C ASP A 369 6.15 9.71 22.69
N ALA A 370 5.40 10.80 22.57
CA ALA A 370 5.38 11.89 23.54
C ALA A 370 4.06 11.98 24.34
N LEU A 371 2.92 11.69 23.71
CA LEU A 371 1.58 11.85 24.28
C LEU A 371 1.02 10.55 24.83
N THR A 372 0.16 10.65 25.86
CA THR A 372 -0.29 9.51 26.67
C THR A 372 -1.64 8.90 26.30
N GLY A 373 -2.36 9.47 25.34
CA GLY A 373 -3.65 8.95 24.86
C GLY A 373 -3.54 8.09 23.61
N SER A 374 -4.33 7.01 23.54
CA SER A 374 -4.55 6.25 22.31
C SER A 374 -5.15 7.15 21.22
N VAL A 375 -4.88 6.87 19.94
CA VAL A 375 -5.36 7.70 18.83
C VAL A 375 -5.47 6.90 17.54
N THR A 376 -6.54 7.15 16.79
CA THR A 376 -6.61 6.82 15.37
C THR A 376 -6.35 8.08 14.55
N ALA A 377 -5.38 8.08 13.63
CA ALA A 377 -5.07 9.33 12.91
C ALA A 377 -6.21 9.73 11.97
N ILE A 378 -6.65 8.82 11.10
CA ILE A 378 -7.69 9.07 10.10
C ILE A 378 -8.78 8.01 10.25
N ILE A 379 -10.04 8.41 10.46
CA ILE A 379 -11.17 7.48 10.54
C ILE A 379 -12.34 7.91 9.65
N PHE A 380 -12.97 6.91 9.02
CA PHE A 380 -14.23 7.07 8.31
C PHE A 380 -15.27 6.08 8.82
N ALA A 381 -16.50 6.56 9.01
CA ALA A 381 -17.65 5.75 9.38
C ALA A 381 -18.83 6.00 8.44
N HIS A 382 -19.54 4.93 8.07
CA HIS A 382 -20.73 4.95 7.20
C HIS A 382 -20.48 5.67 5.86
N ALA A 383 -19.26 5.68 5.36
CA ALA A 383 -18.87 6.49 4.21
C ALA A 383 -19.03 5.73 2.88
N LYS A 384 -19.18 6.49 1.80
CA LYS A 384 -19.07 5.97 0.43
C LYS A 384 -18.11 6.81 -0.40
N GLY A 385 -17.20 6.16 -1.13
CA GLY A 385 -16.28 6.85 -2.02
C GLY A 385 -15.22 7.62 -1.23
N VAL A 386 -14.32 6.88 -0.58
CA VAL A 386 -13.23 7.43 0.22
C VAL A 386 -11.89 7.11 -0.44
N MET A 387 -10.98 8.09 -0.49
CA MET A 387 -9.59 7.90 -0.89
C MET A 387 -8.65 8.44 0.17
N VAL A 388 -7.66 7.64 0.56
CA VAL A 388 -6.48 8.09 1.29
C VAL A 388 -5.27 7.74 0.44
N GLU A 389 -4.51 8.74 -0.02
CA GLU A 389 -3.42 8.53 -0.98
C GLU A 389 -2.13 9.23 -0.58
N GLY A 390 -0.99 8.52 -0.66
CA GLY A 390 0.34 9.11 -0.48
C GLY A 390 0.62 9.72 0.89
N VAL A 391 -0.19 9.43 1.91
CA VAL A 391 0.01 9.97 3.26
C VAL A 391 1.13 9.20 3.99
N THR A 392 1.84 9.88 4.88
CA THR A 392 2.69 9.22 5.88
C THR A 392 2.08 9.41 7.26
N VAL A 393 1.56 8.36 7.88
CA VAL A 393 1.10 8.39 9.28
C VAL A 393 2.17 7.80 10.17
N ARG A 394 2.55 8.49 11.24
CA ARG A 394 3.60 8.03 12.13
C ARG A 394 3.30 8.22 13.61
N ASN A 395 4.07 7.49 14.43
CA ASN A 395 4.04 7.55 15.89
C ASN A 395 2.63 7.29 16.46
N VAL A 396 1.91 6.30 15.93
CA VAL A 396 0.55 6.00 16.43
C VAL A 396 0.63 5.26 17.76
N ARG A 397 -0.21 5.65 18.72
CA ARG A 397 -0.32 4.97 20.03
C ARG A 397 -1.59 4.14 20.10
N ASP A 398 -1.41 2.85 20.41
CA ASP A 398 -2.44 1.81 20.64
C ASP A 398 -3.44 1.49 19.51
N TRP A 399 -4.00 2.47 18.79
CA TRP A 399 -5.07 2.26 17.81
C TRP A 399 -4.52 2.25 16.37
N HIS A 400 -5.09 3.04 15.44
CA HIS A 400 -4.97 2.80 14.00
C HIS A 400 -4.38 4.00 13.25
N ALA A 401 -3.69 3.77 12.14
CA ALA A 401 -3.30 4.87 11.28
C ALA A 401 -4.50 5.33 10.44
N VAL A 402 -5.18 4.39 9.80
CA VAL A 402 -6.40 4.59 9.05
C VAL A 402 -7.43 3.56 9.51
N GLU A 403 -8.64 3.99 9.83
CA GLU A 403 -9.77 3.09 10.10
C GLU A 403 -10.90 3.34 9.11
N LEU A 404 -11.31 2.26 8.43
CA LEU A 404 -12.47 2.21 7.56
C LEU A 404 -13.54 1.42 8.30
N ASN A 405 -14.53 2.11 8.86
CA ASN A 405 -15.65 1.50 9.55
C ASN A 405 -16.93 1.66 8.70
N SER A 406 -17.67 0.58 8.43
CA SER A 406 -18.92 0.64 7.64
C SER A 406 -18.79 1.41 6.32
N THR A 407 -17.68 1.21 5.59
CA THR A 407 -17.35 2.04 4.42
C THR A 407 -17.44 1.25 3.12
N GLN A 408 -18.08 1.84 2.11
CA GLN A 408 -18.20 1.31 0.75
C GLN A 408 -17.35 2.09 -0.24
N ASP A 409 -16.74 1.41 -1.21
CA ASP A 409 -15.94 2.04 -2.28
C ASP A 409 -14.78 2.88 -1.70
N ALA A 410 -13.88 2.24 -0.96
CA ALA A 410 -12.72 2.90 -0.36
C ALA A 410 -11.41 2.46 -0.99
N ILE A 411 -10.46 3.40 -1.08
CA ILE A 411 -9.11 3.15 -1.56
C ILE A 411 -8.09 3.75 -0.58
N VAL A 412 -7.08 2.96 -0.21
CA VAL A 412 -5.90 3.40 0.53
C VAL A 412 -4.67 3.07 -0.33
N ASP A 413 -3.99 4.10 -0.85
CA ASP A 413 -3.02 3.97 -1.94
C ASP A 413 -1.68 4.61 -1.61
N GLY A 414 -0.58 3.88 -1.78
CA GLY A 414 0.77 4.43 -1.69
C GLY A 414 1.13 5.05 -0.33
N CYS A 415 0.47 4.64 0.75
CA CYS A 415 0.63 5.23 2.08
C CYS A 415 1.78 4.58 2.86
N ILE A 416 2.38 5.34 3.77
CA ILE A 416 3.42 4.86 4.69
C ILE A 416 2.89 4.95 6.13
N PHE A 417 2.99 3.84 6.86
CA PHE A 417 2.60 3.73 8.25
C PHE A 417 3.82 3.34 9.08
N GLU A 418 4.33 4.24 9.91
CA GLU A 418 5.65 4.04 10.52
C GLU A 418 5.72 4.46 11.98
N GLY A 419 6.26 3.58 12.85
CA GLY A 419 6.35 3.86 14.28
C GLY A 419 5.01 3.67 15.00
N PHE A 420 4.93 2.61 15.78
CA PHE A 420 3.75 2.25 16.56
C PHE A 420 4.13 1.98 18.02
N ASN A 421 3.34 2.53 18.95
CA ASN A 421 3.54 2.42 20.39
C ASN A 421 2.36 1.68 21.05
N PRO A 422 2.43 0.34 21.17
CA PRO A 422 1.43 -0.46 21.88
C PRO A 422 1.71 -0.45 23.39
N VAL A 423 1.02 0.42 24.13
CA VAL A 423 1.17 0.50 25.60
C VAL A 423 0.11 -0.33 26.32
N ALA A 424 -1.09 -0.45 25.74
CA ALA A 424 -2.16 -1.24 26.33
C ALA A 424 -2.01 -2.72 25.94
N SER A 425 -2.35 -3.60 26.90
CA SER A 425 -2.33 -5.05 26.66
C SER A 425 -3.24 -5.42 25.48
N GLY A 426 -2.70 -6.19 24.54
CA GLY A 426 -3.44 -6.62 23.34
C GLY A 426 -3.42 -5.61 22.20
N ARG A 427 -2.77 -4.45 22.34
CA ARG A 427 -2.60 -3.49 21.23
C ARG A 427 -1.39 -3.77 20.35
N GLN A 428 -0.55 -4.74 20.71
CA GLN A 428 0.56 -5.19 19.86
C GLN A 428 0.11 -5.72 18.49
N ILE A 429 -1.17 -6.09 18.37
CA ILE A 429 -1.78 -6.64 17.15
C ILE A 429 -2.56 -5.61 16.32
N SER A 430 -2.62 -4.34 16.75
CA SER A 430 -3.41 -3.33 16.06
C SER A 430 -2.96 -3.13 14.61
N GLU A 431 -3.93 -2.89 13.76
CA GLU A 431 -3.77 -2.66 12.34
C GLU A 431 -3.36 -1.22 12.04
N ALA A 432 -2.45 -1.03 11.08
CA ALA A 432 -2.24 0.27 10.48
C ALA A 432 -3.50 0.71 9.72
N VAL A 433 -4.05 -0.17 8.87
CA VAL A 433 -5.35 0.01 8.19
C VAL A 433 -6.35 -0.98 8.76
N GLN A 434 -7.28 -0.50 9.59
CA GLN A 434 -8.37 -1.31 10.11
C GLN A 434 -9.57 -1.27 9.17
N ILE A 435 -10.16 -2.44 8.94
CA ILE A 435 -11.45 -2.61 8.25
C ILE A 435 -12.44 -3.12 9.29
N ASP A 436 -13.47 -2.36 9.60
CA ASP A 436 -14.38 -2.71 10.69
C ASP A 436 -15.86 -2.35 10.39
N LEU A 437 -16.76 -2.68 11.31
CA LEU A 437 -18.21 -2.57 11.17
C LEU A 437 -18.84 -1.72 12.28
N ALA A 438 -19.97 -1.08 12.00
CA ALA A 438 -20.68 -0.24 12.97
C ALA A 438 -21.49 -1.09 13.95
N LYS A 439 -20.79 -1.84 14.80
CA LYS A 439 -21.39 -2.79 15.72
C LYS A 439 -21.90 -2.13 17.00
N ASP A 440 -21.03 -1.37 17.66
CA ASP A 440 -21.27 -0.75 18.96
C ASP A 440 -20.22 0.33 19.26
N SER A 441 -20.42 1.09 20.34
CA SER A 441 -19.56 2.19 20.74
C SER A 441 -18.18 1.77 21.27
N GLY A 442 -17.96 0.47 21.52
CA GLY A 442 -16.65 -0.05 21.87
C GLY A 442 -15.76 -0.29 20.64
N VAL A 443 -16.38 -0.55 19.49
CA VAL A 443 -15.72 -0.71 18.18
C VAL A 443 -15.60 0.64 17.46
N LEU A 444 -16.66 1.44 17.46
CA LEU A 444 -16.70 2.75 16.80
C LEU A 444 -17.09 3.85 17.81
N PRO A 445 -16.16 4.35 18.64
CA PRO A 445 -16.49 5.36 19.63
C PRO A 445 -16.72 6.75 19.00
N GLY A 446 -17.61 7.53 19.59
CA GLY A 446 -17.80 8.96 19.25
C GLY A 446 -18.77 9.24 18.09
N ILE A 447 -19.40 8.22 17.50
CA ILE A 447 -20.52 8.40 16.56
C ILE A 447 -21.87 8.35 17.30
N GLY A 448 -22.88 9.04 16.77
CA GLY A 448 -24.24 9.04 17.31
C GLY A 448 -24.83 7.63 17.44
N SER A 449 -25.49 7.37 18.58
CA SER A 449 -25.93 6.02 18.97
C SER A 449 -26.84 5.26 17.98
N GLY A 450 -27.51 5.98 17.07
CA GLY A 450 -28.33 5.37 16.02
C GLY A 450 -27.54 4.79 14.84
N ALA A 451 -26.21 4.99 14.79
CA ALA A 451 -25.36 4.49 13.72
C ALA A 451 -24.98 3.01 13.85
N TYR A 452 -25.13 2.41 15.04
CA TYR A 452 -24.71 1.03 15.30
C TYR A 452 -25.68 0.00 14.70
N ASP A 453 -25.68 -0.13 13.37
CA ASP A 453 -26.58 -0.96 12.59
C ASP A 453 -25.95 -2.27 12.07
N GLY A 454 -24.68 -2.51 12.39
CA GLY A 454 -23.93 -3.68 11.96
C GLY A 454 -23.44 -3.62 10.53
N THR A 455 -23.44 -2.48 9.85
CA THR A 455 -22.95 -2.36 8.46
C THR A 455 -21.46 -2.74 8.37
N PRO A 456 -21.05 -3.69 7.50
CA PRO A 456 -19.64 -3.99 7.25
C PRO A 456 -19.07 -3.12 6.14
N CYS A 457 -17.74 -3.09 5.99
CA CYS A 457 -17.11 -2.61 4.76
C CYS A 457 -17.37 -3.48 3.52
N ASP A 458 -17.48 -2.83 2.34
CA ASP A 458 -17.70 -3.45 1.04
C ASP A 458 -16.87 -2.73 -0.04
N ASN A 459 -16.15 -3.48 -0.87
CA ASN A 459 -15.34 -2.94 -1.97
C ASN A 459 -14.25 -1.98 -1.49
N VAL A 460 -13.24 -2.55 -0.82
CA VAL A 460 -12.07 -1.82 -0.33
C VAL A 460 -10.83 -2.26 -1.08
N LEU A 461 -10.02 -1.31 -1.54
CA LEU A 461 -8.72 -1.55 -2.14
C LEU A 461 -7.61 -0.91 -1.28
N VAL A 462 -6.70 -1.72 -0.76
CA VAL A 462 -5.44 -1.23 -0.18
C VAL A 462 -4.31 -1.62 -1.11
N ARG A 463 -3.53 -0.66 -1.60
CA ARG A 463 -2.42 -0.98 -2.51
C ARG A 463 -1.19 -0.11 -2.32
N GLY A 464 -0.03 -0.66 -2.64
CA GLY A 464 1.25 0.08 -2.61
C GLY A 464 1.63 0.62 -1.22
N CYS A 465 0.98 0.17 -0.15
CA CYS A 465 1.18 0.70 1.19
C CYS A 465 2.32 -0.01 1.92
N THR A 466 2.99 0.70 2.82
CA THR A 466 4.11 0.17 3.63
C THR A 466 3.85 0.33 5.12
N ALA A 467 4.09 -0.72 5.92
CA ALA A 467 4.18 -0.63 7.38
C ALA A 467 5.56 -1.03 7.90
N ARG A 468 6.18 -0.18 8.74
CA ARG A 468 7.54 -0.39 9.28
C ARG A 468 7.77 0.30 10.63
N ALA A 469 8.93 0.04 11.23
CA ALA A 469 9.40 0.77 12.41
C ALA A 469 9.86 2.21 12.06
N TYR A 470 9.85 3.11 13.04
CA TYR A 470 10.33 4.49 12.90
C TYR A 470 10.92 5.02 14.21
N GLY A 471 12.10 5.62 14.14
CA GLY A 471 12.80 6.13 15.33
C GLY A 471 13.03 5.02 16.36
N ALA A 472 12.61 5.26 17.60
CA ALA A 472 12.68 4.28 18.68
C ALA A 472 11.45 3.34 18.75
N LEU A 473 10.42 3.59 17.94
CA LEU A 473 9.18 2.82 17.95
C LEU A 473 9.23 1.66 16.95
N GLY A 474 8.61 0.55 17.35
CA GLY A 474 8.44 -0.62 16.50
C GLY A 474 7.45 -0.41 15.36
N SER A 475 7.20 -1.47 14.60
CA SER A 475 6.17 -1.49 13.56
C SER A 475 4.80 -1.78 14.16
N PHE A 476 3.76 -1.57 13.35
CA PHE A 476 2.39 -1.97 13.66
C PHE A 476 2.28 -3.49 13.90
N GLY A 477 1.20 -3.90 14.56
CA GLY A 477 0.87 -5.30 14.69
C GLY A 477 0.54 -5.92 13.33
N ARG A 478 -0.30 -5.22 12.57
CA ARG A 478 -0.72 -5.64 11.23
C ARG A 478 -0.66 -4.49 10.24
N LEU A 479 -0.43 -4.76 8.97
CA LEU A 479 -0.63 -3.72 7.94
C LEU A 479 -2.12 -3.51 7.69
N VAL A 480 -2.86 -4.57 7.37
CA VAL A 480 -4.32 -4.52 7.15
C VAL A 480 -5.03 -5.61 7.92
N GLY A 481 -6.18 -5.31 8.51
CA GLY A 481 -7.02 -6.38 9.04
C GLY A 481 -8.26 -5.91 9.78
N SER A 482 -8.86 -6.85 10.48
CA SER A 482 -9.97 -6.63 11.40
C SER A 482 -9.84 -7.55 12.62
N HIS A 483 -10.50 -7.18 13.72
CA HIS A 483 -10.59 -8.02 14.91
C HIS A 483 -11.94 -7.96 15.62
N SER A 484 -12.91 -7.26 15.05
CA SER A 484 -14.31 -7.28 15.46
C SER A 484 -15.15 -8.05 14.43
N PHE A 485 -16.31 -8.54 14.85
CA PHE A 485 -17.27 -9.20 13.96
C PHE A 485 -18.68 -9.24 14.55
N THR A 486 -19.65 -9.47 13.67
CA THR A 486 -21.02 -9.87 13.99
C THR A 486 -21.34 -11.11 13.15
N ASP A 487 -22.05 -12.09 13.73
CA ASP A 487 -22.39 -13.32 13.02
C ASP A 487 -23.14 -13.02 11.71
N ASN A 488 -22.73 -13.67 10.63
CA ASN A 488 -23.31 -13.51 9.28
C ASN A 488 -23.20 -12.11 8.67
N VAL A 489 -22.34 -11.26 9.21
CA VAL A 489 -22.03 -9.92 8.69
C VAL A 489 -20.57 -9.88 8.26
N PHE A 490 -20.35 -9.90 6.94
CA PHE A 490 -19.03 -10.06 6.35
C PHE A 490 -18.51 -8.77 5.74
N HIS A 491 -17.24 -8.49 5.97
CA HIS A 491 -16.48 -7.64 5.08
C HIS A 491 -16.29 -8.36 3.75
N LYS A 492 -16.51 -7.67 2.62
CA LYS A 492 -16.46 -8.32 1.32
C LYS A 492 -15.83 -7.45 0.23
N LYS A 493 -15.33 -8.10 -0.83
CA LYS A 493 -14.63 -7.46 -1.94
C LYS A 493 -13.41 -6.67 -1.47
N ILE A 494 -12.64 -7.28 -0.56
CA ILE A 494 -11.46 -6.64 0.03
C ILE A 494 -10.23 -7.07 -0.77
N ARG A 495 -9.54 -6.11 -1.37
CA ARG A 495 -8.41 -6.34 -2.27
C ARG A 495 -7.16 -5.66 -1.72
N ILE A 496 -6.12 -6.44 -1.46
CA ILE A 496 -4.86 -5.96 -0.90
C ILE A 496 -3.72 -6.30 -1.87
N SER A 497 -3.03 -5.31 -2.43
CA SER A 497 -2.06 -5.57 -3.50
C SER A 497 -0.80 -4.71 -3.50
N GLY A 498 0.36 -5.31 -3.80
CA GLY A 498 1.62 -4.57 -3.95
C GLY A 498 2.10 -3.87 -2.67
N CYS A 499 1.62 -4.29 -1.50
CA CYS A 499 1.98 -3.71 -0.21
C CYS A 499 3.27 -4.34 0.37
N HIS A 500 3.89 -3.65 1.32
CA HIS A 500 5.07 -4.09 2.04
C HIS A 500 4.90 -4.04 3.57
N GLY A 501 5.21 -5.15 4.25
CA GLY A 501 5.31 -5.20 5.70
C GLY A 501 6.72 -5.50 6.17
N GLN A 502 7.22 -4.74 7.13
CA GLN A 502 8.49 -5.00 7.77
C GLN A 502 8.33 -5.04 9.29
N ALA A 503 8.85 -6.10 9.90
CA ALA A 503 8.94 -6.25 11.34
C ALA A 503 7.59 -6.08 12.05
N LEU A 504 6.52 -6.61 11.45
CA LEU A 504 5.18 -6.58 12.03
C LEU A 504 5.10 -7.56 13.21
N ASN A 505 4.42 -7.16 14.29
CA ASN A 505 4.31 -8.02 15.49
C ASN A 505 3.36 -9.21 15.27
N ASP A 506 2.48 -9.12 14.28
CA ASP A 506 1.47 -10.12 13.94
C ASP A 506 1.49 -10.42 12.43
N TYR A 507 0.44 -10.09 11.66
CA TYR A 507 0.31 -10.46 10.24
C TYR A 507 0.46 -9.25 9.30
N LEU A 508 0.95 -9.46 8.07
CA LEU A 508 0.75 -8.47 7.00
C LEU A 508 -0.75 -8.21 6.78
N VAL A 509 -1.54 -9.28 6.61
CA VAL A 509 -2.99 -9.19 6.45
C VAL A 509 -3.68 -10.17 7.39
N ARG A 510 -4.70 -9.71 8.13
CA ARG A 510 -5.62 -10.59 8.86
C ARG A 510 -7.07 -10.29 8.51
N GLY A 511 -7.67 -11.14 7.68
CA GLY A 511 -9.09 -11.11 7.38
C GLY A 511 -9.90 -11.87 8.42
N TYR A 512 -10.54 -11.14 9.34
CA TYR A 512 -11.38 -11.71 10.38
C TYR A 512 -12.85 -11.52 10.00
N ASN A 513 -13.52 -12.62 9.65
CA ASN A 513 -14.88 -12.64 9.08
C ASN A 513 -15.03 -12.00 7.69
N TRP A 514 -14.09 -12.27 6.78
CA TRP A 514 -14.09 -11.75 5.41
C TRP A 514 -14.50 -12.81 4.39
N ILE A 515 -15.13 -12.38 3.29
CA ILE A 515 -15.45 -13.19 2.11
C ILE A 515 -15.08 -12.43 0.83
N ASP A 516 -14.90 -13.11 -0.30
CA ASP A 516 -14.56 -12.46 -1.58
C ASP A 516 -13.37 -11.49 -1.42
N ALA A 517 -12.23 -12.06 -1.02
CA ALA A 517 -11.04 -11.31 -0.67
C ALA A 517 -9.82 -11.80 -1.43
N THR A 518 -9.01 -10.85 -1.92
CA THR A 518 -7.79 -11.12 -2.67
C THR A 518 -6.61 -10.42 -2.02
N VAL A 519 -5.54 -11.17 -1.75
CA VAL A 519 -4.27 -10.65 -1.26
C VAL A 519 -3.17 -11.05 -2.24
N SER A 520 -2.68 -10.11 -3.03
CA SER A 520 -1.82 -10.41 -4.17
C SER A 520 -0.56 -9.55 -4.33
N GLY A 521 0.54 -10.16 -4.74
CA GLY A 521 1.78 -9.43 -5.09
C GLY A 521 2.41 -8.64 -3.94
N ASN A 522 2.10 -9.00 -2.69
CA ASN A 522 2.62 -8.29 -1.51
C ASN A 522 3.95 -8.88 -1.05
N THR A 523 4.71 -8.11 -0.28
CA THR A 523 5.95 -8.56 0.34
C THR A 523 5.92 -8.37 1.85
N CYS A 524 6.47 -9.32 2.60
CA CYS A 524 6.62 -9.17 4.05
C CYS A 524 7.92 -9.79 4.54
N THR A 525 8.60 -9.08 5.46
CA THR A 525 9.90 -9.49 5.98
C THR A 525 10.03 -9.32 7.48
N SER A 526 10.73 -10.26 8.13
CA SER A 526 11.07 -10.19 9.56
C SER A 526 9.86 -10.03 10.49
N SER A 527 8.72 -10.55 10.07
CA SER A 527 7.44 -10.42 10.77
C SER A 527 7.00 -11.75 11.38
N ASN A 528 6.04 -11.70 12.30
CA ASN A 528 5.54 -12.91 12.94
C ASN A 528 4.79 -13.82 11.96
N GLY A 529 3.80 -13.28 11.24
CA GLY A 529 2.98 -13.97 10.24
C GLY A 529 2.81 -13.16 8.95
N GLY A 530 2.37 -13.84 7.90
CA GLY A 530 2.09 -13.24 6.60
C GLY A 530 0.61 -12.91 6.45
N ILE A 531 -0.21 -13.89 6.12
CA ILE A 531 -1.62 -13.73 5.81
C ILE A 531 -2.45 -14.72 6.64
N ARG A 532 -3.52 -14.23 7.27
CA ARG A 532 -4.48 -15.05 8.02
C ARG A 532 -5.89 -14.72 7.59
N PHE A 533 -6.66 -15.72 7.19
CA PHE A 533 -8.11 -15.64 7.04
C PHE A 533 -8.77 -16.60 8.02
N GLU A 534 -9.79 -16.14 8.74
CA GLU A 534 -10.48 -17.01 9.68
C GLU A 534 -11.96 -16.72 9.92
N VAL A 535 -12.69 -17.79 10.21
CA VAL A 535 -14.10 -17.76 10.63
C VAL A 535 -14.16 -17.69 12.16
N PRO A 536 -14.75 -16.63 12.74
CA PRO A 536 -14.65 -16.36 14.18
C PRO A 536 -15.65 -17.12 15.05
N SER A 537 -16.75 -17.63 14.47
CA SER A 537 -17.88 -18.15 15.23
C SER A 537 -18.65 -19.24 14.48
N ALA A 538 -19.21 -20.18 15.24
CA ALA A 538 -20.03 -21.28 14.71
C ALA A 538 -21.40 -20.81 14.19
N ALA A 539 -21.84 -19.61 14.56
CA ALA A 539 -23.09 -19.02 14.08
C ALA A 539 -22.94 -18.31 12.72
N THR A 540 -21.71 -18.16 12.23
CA THR A 540 -21.39 -17.64 10.90
C THR A 540 -21.58 -18.76 9.87
N VAL A 541 -22.26 -18.49 8.76
CA VAL A 541 -22.33 -19.40 7.60
C VAL A 541 -21.08 -19.22 6.72
N GLY A 542 -20.55 -20.31 6.16
CA GLY A 542 -19.19 -20.39 5.61
C GLY A 542 -18.72 -19.26 4.67
N GLY A 543 -17.41 -19.05 4.62
CA GLY A 543 -16.78 -18.10 3.70
C GLY A 543 -16.50 -18.70 2.33
N GLU A 544 -16.51 -17.88 1.29
CA GLU A 544 -16.23 -18.27 -0.10
C GLU A 544 -15.20 -17.31 -0.71
N SER A 545 -14.41 -17.82 -1.66
CA SER A 545 -13.54 -17.05 -2.55
C SER A 545 -12.44 -16.24 -1.84
N ILE A 546 -11.47 -16.96 -1.28
CA ILE A 546 -10.26 -16.37 -0.69
C ILE A 546 -9.06 -16.67 -1.58
N ASP A 547 -8.48 -15.63 -2.17
CA ASP A 547 -7.36 -15.73 -3.09
C ASP A 547 -6.09 -15.12 -2.48
N VAL A 548 -5.05 -15.94 -2.35
CA VAL A 548 -3.73 -15.53 -1.85
C VAL A 548 -2.69 -15.84 -2.90
N THR A 549 -2.28 -14.83 -3.69
CA THR A 549 -1.55 -15.07 -4.93
C THR A 549 -0.27 -14.25 -5.09
N GLY A 550 0.83 -14.88 -5.51
CA GLY A 550 2.06 -14.16 -5.90
C GLY A 550 2.74 -13.36 -4.78
N ASN A 551 2.48 -13.66 -3.51
CA ASN A 551 3.09 -12.95 -2.39
C ASN A 551 4.47 -13.50 -2.04
N THR A 552 5.36 -12.64 -1.52
CA THR A 552 6.72 -13.04 -1.11
C THR A 552 6.96 -12.77 0.38
N PHE A 553 7.30 -13.83 1.12
CA PHE A 553 7.58 -13.80 2.54
C PHE A 553 9.01 -14.24 2.83
N ARG A 554 9.74 -13.46 3.64
CA ARG A 554 11.10 -13.78 4.06
C ARG A 554 11.29 -13.59 5.56
N ASP A 555 12.05 -14.49 6.17
CA ASP A 555 12.48 -14.38 7.56
C ASP A 555 11.27 -14.27 8.52
N MET A 556 10.29 -15.14 8.32
CA MET A 556 9.02 -15.11 9.06
C MET A 556 9.10 -15.91 10.36
N GLY A 557 8.21 -15.60 11.31
CA GLY A 557 8.22 -16.22 12.64
C GLY A 557 9.36 -15.69 13.51
N THR A 558 9.94 -14.55 13.15
CA THR A 558 10.86 -13.80 14.01
C THR A 558 10.02 -12.88 14.89
N GLN A 559 10.00 -13.11 16.20
CA GLN A 559 9.22 -12.29 17.12
C GLN A 559 9.73 -10.84 17.11
N ASN A 560 8.93 -9.90 16.60
CA ASN A 560 9.12 -8.51 16.95
C ASN A 560 8.26 -8.19 18.18
N ASN A 561 8.86 -7.58 19.20
CA ASN A 561 8.21 -7.14 20.44
C ASN A 561 7.60 -8.24 21.34
N GLY A 562 8.18 -9.43 21.40
CA GLY A 562 7.87 -10.46 22.41
C GLY A 562 6.51 -11.16 22.26
N ALA A 563 5.84 -10.99 21.12
CA ALA A 563 4.66 -11.77 20.76
C ALA A 563 5.02 -13.23 20.46
N SER A 564 4.14 -14.17 20.81
CA SER A 564 4.31 -15.58 20.46
C SER A 564 4.33 -15.78 18.94
N VAL A 565 5.18 -16.69 18.47
CA VAL A 565 5.24 -17.07 17.04
C VAL A 565 3.92 -17.70 16.62
N VAL A 566 3.33 -17.21 15.53
CA VAL A 566 2.07 -17.75 14.97
C VAL A 566 2.31 -19.07 14.22
N SER A 567 1.24 -19.86 14.03
CA SER A 567 1.35 -21.22 13.48
C SER A 567 1.92 -21.27 12.07
N ALA A 568 1.52 -20.35 11.20
CA ALA A 568 1.89 -20.38 9.78
C ALA A 568 2.12 -19.00 9.18
N VAL A 569 2.88 -18.96 8.08
CA VAL A 569 3.10 -17.73 7.31
C VAL A 569 1.82 -17.35 6.55
N ILE A 570 1.21 -18.29 5.84
CA ILE A 570 -0.12 -18.14 5.22
C ILE A 570 -1.05 -19.14 5.90
N SER A 571 -2.20 -18.69 6.36
CA SER A 571 -3.21 -19.55 6.96
C SER A 571 -4.62 -19.16 6.50
N VAL A 572 -5.32 -20.10 5.88
CA VAL A 572 -6.75 -19.99 5.55
C VAL A 572 -7.51 -21.01 6.39
N ALA A 573 -8.30 -20.52 7.34
CA ALA A 573 -8.84 -21.36 8.41
C ALA A 573 -10.36 -21.19 8.59
N GLY A 574 -11.12 -22.18 8.16
CA GLY A 574 -12.48 -22.40 8.65
C GLY A 574 -12.48 -22.78 10.14
N LEU A 575 -13.65 -22.70 10.77
CA LEU A 575 -13.82 -23.05 12.17
C LEU A 575 -14.03 -24.56 12.31
N THR A 576 -13.28 -25.24 13.17
CA THR A 576 -13.45 -26.69 13.43
C THR A 576 -14.28 -26.99 14.69
N THR A 577 -14.29 -26.07 15.66
CA THR A 577 -15.00 -26.22 16.95
C THR A 577 -15.63 -24.90 17.40
N PRO A 578 -16.80 -24.88 18.06
CA PRO A 578 -17.59 -26.04 18.50
C PRO A 578 -18.42 -26.70 17.39
N SER A 579 -18.64 -26.01 16.27
CA SER A 579 -19.29 -26.54 15.07
C SER A 579 -18.42 -26.24 13.85
N SER A 580 -18.42 -27.16 12.88
CA SER A 580 -17.64 -27.00 11.65
C SER A 580 -18.28 -25.94 10.74
N VAL A 581 -17.52 -24.89 10.43
CA VAL A 581 -17.86 -23.86 9.43
C VAL A 581 -16.69 -23.75 8.45
N PRO A 582 -16.78 -24.36 7.26
CA PRO A 582 -15.67 -24.35 6.33
C PRO A 582 -15.58 -23.03 5.56
N ILE A 583 -14.35 -22.64 5.20
CA ILE A 583 -14.12 -21.76 4.05
C ILE A 583 -14.14 -22.63 2.78
N ARG A 584 -14.59 -22.10 1.64
CA ARG A 584 -14.66 -22.82 0.37
C ARG A 584 -13.89 -22.10 -0.72
N GLU A 585 -13.47 -22.88 -1.72
CA GLU A 585 -12.97 -22.35 -3.00
C GLU A 585 -11.80 -21.38 -2.82
N SER A 586 -10.92 -21.67 -1.85
CA SER A 586 -9.74 -20.83 -1.63
C SER A 586 -8.60 -21.22 -2.56
N VAL A 587 -7.96 -20.23 -3.17
CA VAL A 587 -6.80 -20.43 -4.04
C VAL A 587 -5.57 -19.80 -3.40
N ILE A 588 -4.57 -20.62 -3.11
CA ILE A 588 -3.27 -20.19 -2.57
C ILE A 588 -2.21 -20.52 -3.61
N SER A 589 -1.82 -19.52 -4.41
CA SER A 589 -1.02 -19.78 -5.61
C SER A 589 0.21 -18.88 -5.82
N GLY A 590 1.28 -19.45 -6.37
CA GLY A 590 2.45 -18.67 -6.80
C GLY A 590 3.19 -17.91 -5.68
N ASN A 591 2.95 -18.24 -4.41
CA ASN A 591 3.60 -17.56 -3.30
C ASN A 591 5.03 -18.07 -3.09
N VAL A 592 5.92 -17.20 -2.65
CA VAL A 592 7.31 -17.52 -2.33
C VAL A 592 7.55 -17.32 -0.84
N ILE A 593 7.80 -18.40 -0.10
CA ILE A 593 8.05 -18.37 1.34
C ILE A 593 9.44 -18.92 1.61
N LYS A 594 10.34 -18.11 2.17
CA LYS A 594 11.73 -18.49 2.42
C LYS A 594 12.14 -18.11 3.83
N ASN A 595 12.88 -19.00 4.50
CA ASN A 595 13.38 -18.80 5.87
C ASN A 595 12.23 -18.49 6.83
N TYR A 596 11.56 -19.52 7.33
CA TYR A 596 10.44 -19.32 8.25
C TYR A 596 10.60 -20.21 9.48
N ALA A 597 10.33 -19.62 10.64
CA ALA A 597 10.34 -20.29 11.94
C ALA A 597 8.93 -20.69 12.41
N ASN A 598 7.89 -20.35 11.66
CA ASN A 598 6.53 -20.83 11.90
C ASN A 598 6.45 -22.36 11.73
N ALA A 599 5.44 -22.99 12.34
CA ALA A 599 5.23 -24.43 12.25
C ALA A 599 4.88 -24.90 10.83
N ALA A 600 4.27 -24.04 10.01
CA ALA A 600 4.02 -24.29 8.59
C ALA A 600 4.32 -23.04 7.74
N ALA A 601 4.67 -23.23 6.46
CA ALA A 601 4.67 -22.11 5.53
C ALA A 601 3.23 -21.78 5.11
N ILE A 602 2.47 -22.80 4.70
CA ILE A 602 1.06 -22.66 4.33
C ILE A 602 0.24 -23.62 5.19
N GLU A 603 -0.85 -23.12 5.76
CA GLU A 603 -1.82 -23.89 6.53
C GLU A 603 -3.22 -23.68 5.96
N VAL A 604 -3.93 -24.78 5.72
CA VAL A 604 -5.30 -24.79 5.23
C VAL A 604 -6.12 -25.64 6.20
N ILE A 605 -7.00 -25.01 6.97
CA ILE A 605 -7.79 -25.67 8.03
C ILE A 605 -9.27 -25.59 7.67
N ASN A 606 -9.96 -26.72 7.70
CA ASN A 606 -11.40 -26.83 7.39
C ASN A 606 -11.77 -26.00 6.15
N THR A 607 -11.00 -26.14 5.08
CA THR A 607 -11.26 -25.43 3.83
C THR A 607 -11.62 -26.46 2.77
N ALA A 608 -12.87 -26.46 2.33
CA ALA A 608 -13.33 -27.37 1.30
C ALA A 608 -12.91 -26.86 -0.08
N ASP A 609 -12.54 -27.79 -0.96
CA ASP A 609 -12.24 -27.51 -2.38
C ASP A 609 -11.09 -26.50 -2.55
N ALA A 610 -10.16 -26.47 -1.59
CA ALA A 610 -9.01 -25.57 -1.60
C ALA A 610 -7.97 -26.00 -2.65
N ILE A 611 -7.41 -25.04 -3.38
CA ILE A 611 -6.33 -25.27 -4.34
C ILE A 611 -5.06 -24.57 -3.85
N THR A 612 -4.03 -25.35 -3.51
CA THR A 612 -2.70 -24.82 -3.15
C THR A 612 -1.72 -25.17 -4.26
N THR A 613 -1.34 -24.18 -5.08
CA THR A 613 -0.62 -24.46 -6.34
C THR A 613 0.57 -23.55 -6.67
N GLY A 614 1.63 -24.10 -7.25
CA GLY A 614 2.74 -23.30 -7.80
C GLY A 614 3.53 -22.50 -6.75
N ASN A 615 3.42 -22.84 -5.46
CA ASN A 615 4.13 -22.14 -4.39
C ASN A 615 5.58 -22.62 -4.29
N VAL A 616 6.50 -21.71 -3.95
CA VAL A 616 7.91 -22.00 -3.71
C VAL A 616 8.22 -21.81 -2.23
N ILE A 617 8.41 -22.91 -1.51
CA ILE A 617 8.63 -22.94 -0.06
C ILE A 617 10.03 -23.46 0.23
N LYS A 618 10.80 -22.71 1.03
CA LYS A 618 12.16 -23.11 1.37
C LYS A 618 12.59 -22.74 2.79
N SER A 619 13.45 -23.56 3.38
CA SER A 619 14.16 -23.26 4.63
C SER A 619 13.22 -23.06 5.82
N GLY A 620 12.45 -24.10 6.16
CA GLY A 620 11.70 -24.13 7.41
C GLY A 620 12.63 -24.46 8.57
N THR A 621 12.73 -23.57 9.57
CA THR A 621 13.70 -23.69 10.66
C THR A 621 13.11 -24.21 11.96
N ALA A 622 11.78 -24.29 12.08
CA ALA A 622 11.12 -24.92 13.22
C ALA A 622 11.43 -26.42 13.27
N ALA A 623 11.51 -26.99 14.47
CA ALA A 623 11.79 -28.41 14.69
C ALA A 623 10.75 -29.35 14.03
N SER A 624 9.55 -28.84 13.77
CA SER A 624 8.45 -29.53 13.09
C SER A 624 7.97 -28.76 11.85
N ALA A 625 8.84 -27.96 11.22
CA ALA A 625 8.49 -27.11 10.09
C ALA A 625 7.87 -27.90 8.93
N LYS A 626 6.62 -27.57 8.58
CA LYS A 626 5.90 -28.09 7.43
C LYS A 626 5.98 -27.13 6.27
N GLY A 627 6.02 -27.64 5.04
CA GLY A 627 5.78 -26.84 3.85
C GLY A 627 4.30 -26.44 3.80
N ILE A 628 3.43 -27.43 3.63
CA ILE A 628 1.98 -27.25 3.58
C ILE A 628 1.33 -28.18 4.63
N ASP A 629 0.49 -27.64 5.51
CA ASP A 629 -0.35 -28.40 6.45
C ASP A 629 -1.82 -28.26 6.02
N SER A 630 -2.47 -29.36 5.65
CA SER A 630 -3.87 -29.43 5.25
C SER A 630 -4.65 -30.24 6.28
N VAL A 631 -5.57 -29.57 6.97
CA VAL A 631 -6.23 -30.07 8.17
C VAL A 631 -7.74 -30.07 7.93
N SER A 632 -8.37 -31.24 8.05
CA SER A 632 -9.83 -31.39 7.89
C SER A 632 -10.40 -30.73 6.62
N SER A 633 -9.59 -30.67 5.56
CA SER A 633 -9.91 -29.95 4.31
C SER A 633 -10.31 -30.94 3.23
N ALA A 634 -11.61 -31.04 2.97
CA ALA A 634 -12.17 -31.98 2.00
C ALA A 634 -11.87 -31.52 0.56
N ASN A 635 -11.60 -32.47 -0.35
CA ASN A 635 -11.37 -32.22 -1.78
C ASN A 635 -10.22 -31.26 -2.09
N ALA A 636 -9.30 -31.06 -1.15
CA ALA A 636 -8.17 -30.16 -1.36
C ALA A 636 -7.22 -30.71 -2.43
N VAL A 637 -6.73 -29.83 -3.30
CA VAL A 637 -5.74 -30.12 -4.33
C VAL A 637 -4.47 -29.35 -4.03
N ILE A 638 -3.37 -30.07 -3.83
CA ILE A 638 -2.03 -29.54 -3.57
C ILE A 638 -1.16 -29.92 -4.76
N THR A 639 -0.84 -28.97 -5.64
CA THR A 639 -0.19 -29.29 -6.92
C THR A 639 0.88 -28.30 -7.39
N GLY A 640 1.88 -28.79 -8.12
CA GLY A 640 2.90 -27.91 -8.74
C GLY A 640 3.75 -27.12 -7.74
N ASN A 641 3.73 -27.46 -6.45
CA ASN A 641 4.51 -26.76 -5.43
C ASN A 641 5.95 -27.26 -5.40
N LYS A 642 6.88 -26.35 -5.12
CA LYS A 642 8.30 -26.65 -4.92
C LYS A 642 8.67 -26.43 -3.45
N ILE A 643 8.93 -27.51 -2.73
CA ILE A 643 9.18 -27.50 -1.29
C ILE A 643 10.56 -28.08 -1.01
N ASP A 644 11.43 -27.29 -0.37
CA ASP A 644 12.84 -27.63 -0.14
C ASP A 644 13.28 -27.30 1.29
N THR A 645 14.05 -28.19 1.93
CA THR A 645 14.69 -27.90 3.23
C THR A 645 13.66 -27.55 4.32
N VAL A 646 12.74 -28.48 4.55
CA VAL A 646 11.71 -28.43 5.62
C VAL A 646 11.74 -29.76 6.38
N VAL A 647 10.96 -29.91 7.45
CA VAL A 647 10.84 -31.21 8.12
C VAL A 647 9.86 -32.10 7.38
N THR A 648 8.63 -31.62 7.17
CA THR A 648 7.59 -32.33 6.42
C THR A 648 7.18 -31.50 5.21
N GLY A 649 7.23 -32.07 4.00
CA GLY A 649 6.85 -31.35 2.78
C GLY A 649 5.36 -30.96 2.80
N VAL A 650 4.48 -31.96 2.76
CA VAL A 650 3.02 -31.83 2.90
C VAL A 650 2.55 -32.72 4.04
N HIS A 651 1.72 -32.18 4.93
CA HIS A 651 0.98 -32.97 5.92
C HIS A 651 -0.51 -32.84 5.61
N VAL A 652 -1.19 -33.95 5.38
CA VAL A 652 -2.65 -34.03 5.28
C VAL A 652 -3.15 -34.78 6.51
N ARG A 653 -4.09 -34.21 7.26
CA ARG A 653 -4.62 -34.84 8.48
C ARG A 653 -6.08 -34.51 8.77
N ASP A 654 -6.71 -35.36 9.56
CA ASP A 654 -8.05 -35.16 10.14
C ASP A 654 -9.18 -35.04 9.10
N VAL A 655 -9.07 -35.71 7.94
CA VAL A 655 -10.09 -35.72 6.86
C VAL A 655 -11.06 -36.91 7.00
N ASN A 656 -11.33 -37.35 8.23
CA ASN A 656 -11.91 -38.67 8.50
C ASN A 656 -13.45 -38.75 8.47
N SER A 657 -14.15 -37.61 8.41
CA SER A 657 -15.59 -37.52 8.68
C SER A 657 -16.48 -37.19 7.46
N VAL A 658 -15.92 -37.07 6.25
CA VAL A 658 -16.69 -36.71 5.04
C VAL A 658 -16.65 -37.86 4.03
N SER A 659 -17.79 -38.54 3.84
CA SER A 659 -17.93 -39.61 2.86
C SER A 659 -17.59 -39.12 1.45
N GLY A 660 -16.55 -39.65 0.82
CA GLY A 660 -16.11 -39.28 -0.53
C GLY A 660 -15.10 -38.12 -0.61
N ALA A 661 -14.67 -37.54 0.52
CA ALA A 661 -13.64 -36.50 0.52
C ALA A 661 -12.25 -37.10 0.35
N GLY A 662 -11.57 -36.76 -0.75
CA GLY A 662 -10.19 -37.13 -1.02
C GLY A 662 -9.28 -35.91 -1.10
N VAL A 663 -8.02 -36.04 -0.67
CA VAL A 663 -7.01 -34.99 -0.88
C VAL A 663 -6.03 -35.46 -1.95
N ALA A 664 -5.75 -34.60 -2.92
CA ALA A 664 -4.82 -34.88 -4.01
C ALA A 664 -3.53 -34.09 -3.82
N VAL A 665 -2.40 -34.80 -3.75
CA VAL A 665 -1.05 -34.23 -3.72
C VAL A 665 -0.36 -34.65 -5.00
N GLU A 666 -0.38 -33.76 -6.01
CA GLU A 666 -0.07 -34.14 -7.39
C GLU A 666 0.95 -33.21 -8.06
N GLY A 667 1.95 -33.75 -8.75
CA GLY A 667 2.88 -32.94 -9.56
C GLY A 667 3.79 -31.99 -8.76
N ASN A 668 4.01 -32.25 -7.47
CA ASN A 668 4.86 -31.41 -6.61
C ASN A 668 6.33 -31.87 -6.64
N SER A 669 7.25 -30.94 -6.34
CA SER A 669 8.67 -31.21 -6.19
C SER A 669 9.11 -31.03 -4.74
N PHE A 670 9.54 -32.12 -4.11
CA PHE A 670 10.07 -32.16 -2.74
C PHE A 670 11.57 -32.42 -2.75
N ALA A 671 12.31 -31.61 -1.99
CA ALA A 671 13.74 -31.77 -1.80
C ALA A 671 14.16 -31.61 -0.35
N SER A 672 15.14 -32.41 0.09
CA SER A 672 15.87 -32.19 1.35
C SER A 672 14.96 -32.11 2.59
N CYS A 673 13.83 -32.84 2.60
CA CYS A 673 12.95 -32.85 3.76
C CYS A 673 13.55 -33.75 4.84
N SER A 674 13.91 -33.19 6.01
CA SER A 674 14.61 -33.95 7.07
C SER A 674 13.73 -35.02 7.73
N GLY A 675 12.41 -34.85 7.65
CA GLY A 675 11.39 -35.84 7.97
C GLY A 675 10.86 -36.50 6.71
N THR A 676 9.65 -36.14 6.26
CA THR A 676 8.97 -36.75 5.11
C THR A 676 8.72 -35.76 3.98
N ALA A 677 8.56 -36.23 2.75
CA ALA A 677 7.99 -35.43 1.67
C ALA A 677 6.48 -35.27 1.85
N ALA A 678 5.79 -36.35 2.25
CA ALA A 678 4.37 -36.31 2.54
C ALA A 678 4.01 -37.22 3.74
N GLN A 679 3.10 -36.75 4.58
CA GLN A 679 2.35 -37.52 5.58
C GLN A 679 0.86 -37.43 5.23
N LEU A 680 0.22 -38.57 4.95
CA LEU A 680 -1.15 -38.64 4.47
C LEU A 680 -2.03 -39.42 5.47
N ASP A 681 -2.64 -38.66 6.37
CA ASP A 681 -3.51 -39.12 7.45
C ASP A 681 -4.99 -38.78 7.14
N SER A 682 -5.52 -39.37 6.06
CA SER A 682 -6.86 -39.10 5.52
C SER A 682 -7.60 -40.40 5.15
N THR A 683 -8.94 -40.41 5.21
CA THR A 683 -9.73 -41.54 4.70
C THR A 683 -9.43 -41.86 3.24
N ALA A 684 -9.26 -40.83 2.40
CA ALA A 684 -8.90 -40.96 0.99
C ALA A 684 -7.79 -39.97 0.61
N ALA A 685 -6.71 -40.46 0.00
CA ALA A 685 -5.61 -39.61 -0.46
C ALA A 685 -4.96 -40.11 -1.77
N ALA A 686 -4.61 -39.18 -2.65
CA ALA A 686 -3.83 -39.47 -3.85
C ALA A 686 -2.47 -38.77 -3.77
N PHE A 687 -1.40 -39.51 -4.04
CA PHE A 687 -0.04 -39.01 -4.17
C PHE A 687 0.47 -39.36 -5.57
N ARG A 688 0.39 -38.41 -6.51
CA ARG A 688 0.64 -38.69 -7.93
C ARG A 688 1.67 -37.79 -8.58
N ASP A 689 2.47 -38.34 -9.49
CA ASP A 689 3.35 -37.57 -10.38
C ASP A 689 4.31 -36.61 -9.65
N ASN A 690 4.62 -36.89 -8.38
CA ASN A 690 5.50 -36.05 -7.57
C ASN A 690 6.96 -36.43 -7.77
N ARG A 691 7.85 -35.45 -7.66
CA ARG A 691 9.31 -35.65 -7.62
C ARG A 691 9.81 -35.49 -6.18
N VAL A 692 10.25 -36.58 -5.57
CA VAL A 692 10.79 -36.62 -4.21
C VAL A 692 12.28 -36.92 -4.25
N ARG A 693 13.10 -36.04 -3.67
CA ARG A 693 14.55 -36.21 -3.60
C ARG A 693 15.07 -35.92 -2.20
N ALA A 694 15.87 -36.84 -1.66
CA ALA A 694 16.55 -36.62 -0.38
C ALA A 694 15.58 -36.30 0.78
N CYS A 695 14.44 -36.99 0.81
CA CYS A 695 13.46 -36.92 1.89
C CYS A 695 13.43 -38.25 2.65
N GLY A 696 13.07 -38.24 3.92
CA GLY A 696 13.10 -39.43 4.79
C GLY A 696 14.21 -39.33 5.82
N SER A 697 14.01 -39.94 6.99
CA SER A 697 14.99 -40.03 8.09
C SER A 697 15.32 -41.47 8.45
N ALA A 698 16.24 -41.72 9.38
CA ALA A 698 16.52 -43.08 9.82
C ALA A 698 15.28 -43.82 10.38
N SER A 699 14.25 -43.10 10.82
CA SER A 699 13.02 -43.65 11.41
C SER A 699 11.77 -43.46 10.55
N LEU A 700 11.80 -42.62 9.51
CA LEU A 700 10.63 -42.27 8.69
C LEU A 700 10.90 -42.54 7.21
N ALA A 701 9.89 -43.00 6.48
CA ALA A 701 9.94 -43.12 5.03
C ALA A 701 9.89 -41.75 4.33
N SER A 702 10.19 -41.71 3.03
CA SER A 702 10.01 -40.47 2.26
C SER A 702 8.52 -40.09 2.14
N VAL A 703 7.63 -41.07 2.08
CA VAL A 703 6.17 -40.90 2.09
C VAL A 703 5.58 -41.82 3.14
N GLU A 704 4.78 -41.24 4.04
CA GLU A 704 4.08 -41.94 5.12
C GLU A 704 2.57 -41.87 4.89
N ILE A 705 1.89 -43.01 4.95
CA ILE A 705 0.44 -43.11 4.77
C ILE A 705 -0.15 -43.89 5.95
N THR A 706 -1.07 -43.27 6.67
CA THR A 706 -1.86 -43.94 7.72
C THR A 706 -3.34 -44.09 7.32
N GLY A 707 -3.73 -43.42 6.22
CA GLY A 707 -5.09 -43.40 5.67
C GLY A 707 -5.62 -44.72 5.11
N THR A 708 -6.95 -44.84 5.03
CA THR A 708 -7.65 -46.08 4.65
C THR A 708 -7.56 -46.39 3.15
N TYR A 709 -7.93 -45.44 2.28
CA TYR A 709 -7.91 -45.59 0.83
C TYR A 709 -6.88 -44.65 0.23
N TRP A 710 -5.95 -45.19 -0.55
CA TRP A 710 -4.89 -44.35 -1.09
C TRP A 710 -4.33 -44.84 -2.41
N ILE A 711 -3.85 -43.89 -3.20
CA ILE A 711 -3.25 -44.14 -4.51
C ILE A 711 -1.88 -43.46 -4.53
N CYS A 712 -0.84 -44.23 -4.87
CA CYS A 712 0.52 -43.73 -5.04
C CYS A 712 1.02 -44.11 -6.45
N THR A 713 1.01 -43.17 -7.40
CA THR A 713 1.30 -43.48 -8.82
C THR A 713 2.14 -42.44 -9.54
N GLY A 714 2.97 -42.83 -10.50
CA GLY A 714 3.69 -41.89 -11.37
C GLY A 714 4.81 -41.09 -10.69
N ASN A 715 5.13 -41.36 -9.42
CA ASN A 715 6.08 -40.57 -8.66
C ASN A 715 7.54 -40.95 -8.98
N TYR A 716 8.44 -39.97 -8.91
CA TYR A 716 9.89 -40.18 -8.93
C TYR A 716 10.47 -40.01 -7.52
N ILE A 717 10.86 -41.10 -6.86
CA ILE A 717 11.32 -41.11 -5.47
C ILE A 717 12.79 -41.53 -5.40
N TRP A 718 13.66 -40.62 -4.97
CA TRP A 718 15.11 -40.80 -4.95
C TRP A 718 15.71 -40.75 -3.53
N LYS A 719 16.30 -41.87 -3.11
CA LYS A 719 17.15 -42.03 -1.91
C LYS A 719 18.50 -41.31 -2.05
N SER A 720 18.83 -40.40 -1.14
CA SER A 720 20.19 -39.84 -1.01
C SER A 720 20.96 -40.57 0.11
N SER A 721 22.28 -40.35 0.20
CA SER A 721 23.09 -40.92 1.30
C SER A 721 22.53 -40.51 2.67
N GLY A 722 22.14 -41.49 3.49
CA GLY A 722 21.57 -41.26 4.83
C GLY A 722 20.03 -41.14 4.92
N SER A 723 19.28 -41.28 3.81
CA SER A 723 17.82 -41.09 3.83
C SER A 723 17.02 -42.37 4.09
N GLY A 724 16.01 -42.25 4.97
CA GLY A 724 14.72 -42.95 4.99
C GLY A 724 14.67 -44.44 5.39
N LYS A 725 13.74 -44.79 6.30
CA LYS A 725 13.32 -46.20 6.61
C LYS A 725 12.92 -46.97 5.34
N ALA A 726 12.18 -46.32 4.45
CA ALA A 726 11.72 -46.80 3.15
C ALA A 726 11.43 -45.60 2.21
N GLY A 727 11.16 -45.83 0.93
CA GLY A 727 10.66 -44.79 0.02
C GLY A 727 9.18 -44.47 0.29
N LEU A 728 8.39 -45.51 0.53
CA LEU A 728 6.99 -45.44 0.94
C LEU A 728 6.77 -46.37 2.13
N HIS A 729 6.01 -45.91 3.11
CA HIS A 729 5.52 -46.71 4.21
C HIS A 729 4.01 -46.51 4.36
N SER A 730 3.29 -47.62 4.58
CA SER A 730 1.87 -47.60 4.93
C SER A 730 1.63 -48.48 6.15
N SER A 731 1.02 -47.90 7.17
CA SER A 731 0.59 -48.61 8.39
C SER A 731 -0.93 -48.86 8.42
N SER A 732 -1.65 -48.56 7.33
CA SER A 732 -3.11 -48.66 7.32
C SER A 732 -3.57 -50.11 7.33
N ALA A 733 -4.30 -50.45 8.39
CA ALA A 733 -4.68 -51.83 8.68
C ALA A 733 -6.01 -52.27 8.05
N ALA A 734 -6.72 -51.39 7.35
CA ALA A 734 -8.17 -51.58 7.12
C ALA A 734 -8.72 -51.09 5.76
N GLY A 735 -7.90 -50.82 4.74
CA GLY A 735 -8.40 -50.36 3.43
C GLY A 735 -7.48 -50.66 2.24
N GLY A 736 -8.03 -50.52 1.03
CA GLY A 736 -7.34 -50.85 -0.23
C GLY A 736 -6.39 -49.73 -0.67
N GLY A 737 -5.09 -50.04 -0.72
CA GLY A 737 -4.06 -49.19 -1.30
C GLY A 737 -3.66 -49.63 -2.71
N PHE A 738 -3.30 -48.67 -3.57
CA PHE A 738 -2.82 -48.93 -4.93
C PHE A 738 -1.47 -48.25 -5.19
N VAL A 739 -0.46 -49.04 -5.56
CA VAL A 739 0.88 -48.57 -5.94
C VAL A 739 1.19 -49.02 -7.36
N ALA A 740 1.44 -48.07 -8.28
CA ALA A 740 1.83 -48.41 -9.66
C ALA A 740 2.67 -47.31 -10.31
N ALA A 741 3.44 -47.65 -11.34
CA ALA A 741 4.14 -46.67 -12.20
C ALA A 741 5.07 -45.67 -11.46
N ASN A 742 5.62 -46.02 -10.30
CA ASN A 742 6.57 -45.18 -9.57
C ASN A 742 8.03 -45.55 -9.92
N THR A 743 8.91 -44.54 -9.98
CA THR A 743 10.37 -44.72 -10.15
C THR A 743 11.08 -44.62 -8.80
N TRP A 744 11.75 -45.71 -8.38
CA TRP A 744 12.46 -45.80 -7.09
C TRP A 744 13.98 -45.78 -7.27
N ARG A 745 14.60 -44.60 -7.23
CA ARG A 745 16.06 -44.46 -7.42
C ARG A 745 16.81 -44.58 -6.09
N GLY A 746 17.89 -45.35 -6.04
CA GLY A 746 18.80 -45.43 -4.89
C GLY A 746 18.33 -46.30 -3.73
N TRP A 747 17.12 -46.90 -3.82
CA TRP A 747 16.58 -47.84 -2.83
C TRP A 747 17.05 -49.29 -3.04
N LEU A 748 17.65 -49.59 -4.19
CA LEU A 748 18.19 -50.88 -4.55
C LEU A 748 19.68 -50.93 -4.17
N SER A 749 20.07 -51.80 -3.24
CA SER A 749 21.50 -52.01 -2.94
C SER A 749 22.17 -52.76 -4.09
N SER A 750 23.26 -52.20 -4.61
CA SER A 750 24.17 -52.88 -5.52
C SER A 750 24.91 -54.01 -4.79
N THR A 751 24.26 -55.15 -4.62
CA THR A 751 24.99 -56.41 -4.39
C THR A 751 25.00 -57.20 -5.69
N GLY A 752 26.11 -57.05 -6.41
CA GLY A 752 26.68 -57.98 -7.40
C GLY A 752 25.72 -58.76 -8.30
N GLY A 753 25.53 -58.27 -9.52
CA GLY A 753 24.95 -59.07 -10.60
C GLY A 753 24.87 -58.25 -11.87
N SER A 754 25.91 -58.28 -12.69
CA SER A 754 25.85 -57.87 -14.10
C SER A 754 24.88 -58.81 -14.83
N GLY A 755 23.61 -58.44 -14.85
CA GLY A 755 22.56 -59.19 -15.53
C GLY A 755 21.19 -58.62 -15.18
N GLY A 756 20.44 -58.18 -16.18
CA GLY A 756 19.13 -57.56 -16.03
C GLY A 756 18.07 -58.51 -15.48
N THR A 757 18.04 -58.66 -14.15
CA THR A 757 16.95 -59.33 -13.42
C THR A 757 16.15 -58.32 -12.60
N TYR A 758 14.83 -58.50 -12.62
CA TYR A 758 13.85 -57.80 -11.79
C TYR A 758 14.31 -57.73 -10.32
N PRO A 759 13.96 -56.65 -9.57
CA PRO A 759 14.25 -56.59 -8.16
C PRO A 759 13.63 -57.79 -7.43
N THR A 760 14.36 -58.39 -6.51
CA THR A 760 13.84 -59.46 -5.65
C THR A 760 12.72 -58.92 -4.75
N SER A 761 11.84 -59.79 -4.25
CA SER A 761 10.81 -59.41 -3.26
C SER A 761 11.40 -58.65 -2.06
N ALA A 762 12.60 -59.03 -1.61
CA ALA A 762 13.33 -58.35 -0.55
C ALA A 762 13.81 -56.93 -0.93
N GLN A 763 14.19 -56.70 -2.19
CA GLN A 763 14.58 -55.37 -2.69
C GLN A 763 13.36 -54.44 -2.86
N PHE A 764 12.18 -54.99 -3.17
CA PHE A 764 10.93 -54.23 -3.18
C PHE A 764 10.46 -53.86 -1.77
N GLN A 765 10.55 -54.80 -0.82
CA GLN A 765 10.27 -54.53 0.61
C GLN A 765 11.16 -53.43 1.21
N ALA A 766 12.37 -53.21 0.66
CA ALA A 766 13.25 -52.12 1.08
C ALA A 766 12.84 -50.74 0.55
N ALA A 767 12.07 -50.67 -0.55
CA ALA A 767 11.56 -49.42 -1.13
C ALA A 767 10.12 -49.11 -0.65
N VAL A 768 9.29 -50.14 -0.51
CA VAL A 768 7.89 -50.07 -0.08
C VAL A 768 7.71 -50.99 1.12
N HIS A 769 7.40 -50.40 2.28
CA HIS A 769 7.12 -51.14 3.52
C HIS A 769 5.62 -51.04 3.81
N LEU A 770 4.93 -52.17 3.82
CA LEU A 770 3.53 -52.26 4.23
C LEU A 770 3.49 -53.12 5.50
N ASP A 771 2.97 -52.57 6.60
CA ASP A 771 2.74 -53.34 7.82
C ASP A 771 1.62 -54.36 7.51
N ASP A 772 1.98 -55.61 7.16
CA ASP A 772 1.09 -56.70 6.69
C ASP A 772 -0.38 -56.58 7.12
N ASN A 773 -1.31 -56.57 6.14
CA ASN A 773 -2.73 -56.78 6.44
C ASN A 773 -3.45 -57.64 5.39
N THR A 774 -4.47 -58.34 5.87
CA THR A 774 -5.18 -59.46 5.27
C THR A 774 -5.75 -59.20 3.86
N GLY A 775 -4.94 -59.37 2.81
CA GLY A 775 -5.40 -59.86 1.50
C GLY A 775 -6.13 -58.92 0.51
N THR A 776 -6.09 -57.59 0.64
CA THR A 776 -6.83 -56.68 -0.29
C THR A 776 -6.02 -55.52 -0.91
N ASN A 777 -4.68 -55.52 -0.80
CA ASN A 777 -3.85 -54.52 -1.47
C ASN A 777 -3.45 -55.02 -2.87
N ASP A 778 -3.92 -54.36 -3.92
CA ASP A 778 -3.55 -54.66 -5.32
C ASP A 778 -2.23 -54.00 -5.68
N LEU A 779 -1.18 -54.82 -5.82
CA LEU A 779 0.17 -54.39 -6.22
C LEU A 779 0.38 -54.68 -7.72
N ALA A 780 0.20 -53.68 -8.58
CA ALA A 780 0.54 -53.78 -10.00
C ALA A 780 2.00 -53.35 -10.24
N THR A 781 2.89 -54.31 -10.47
CA THR A 781 4.32 -54.06 -10.70
C THR A 781 4.62 -53.70 -12.16
N GLY A 782 5.20 -52.52 -12.40
CA GLY A 782 5.85 -52.16 -13.65
C GLY A 782 7.30 -51.73 -13.40
N TYR A 783 8.28 -52.49 -13.90
CA TYR A 783 9.71 -52.18 -13.80
C TYR A 783 10.33 -52.07 -15.21
N SER A 784 11.20 -51.07 -15.43
CA SER A 784 12.14 -51.09 -16.56
C SER A 784 13.57 -50.83 -16.06
N SER A 785 14.53 -51.58 -16.61
CA SER A 785 15.94 -51.57 -16.19
C SER A 785 16.87 -50.73 -17.09
N THR A 786 16.37 -50.10 -18.15
CA THR A 786 17.20 -49.32 -19.10
C THR A 786 16.35 -48.33 -19.91
N GLU A 787 16.46 -47.04 -19.54
CA GLU A 787 16.24 -45.77 -20.29
C GLU A 787 14.99 -45.53 -21.19
N LYS A 788 14.36 -44.34 -21.03
CA LYS A 788 13.30 -43.70 -21.88
C LYS A 788 11.96 -44.46 -22.10
N TYR A 789 10.88 -43.86 -21.60
CA TYR A 789 9.45 -43.97 -22.00
C TYR A 789 8.71 -45.34 -21.93
N ILE A 790 7.37 -45.22 -21.82
CA ILE A 790 6.33 -46.14 -21.28
C ILE A 790 5.69 -47.03 -22.36
N SER A 791 5.11 -48.19 -22.01
CA SER A 791 3.79 -48.63 -22.54
C SER A 791 3.10 -49.72 -21.70
N SER A 792 1.78 -49.61 -21.59
CA SER A 792 0.79 -50.50 -20.96
C SER A 792 0.68 -51.92 -21.54
N THR A 793 0.13 -52.87 -20.77
CA THR A 793 -1.05 -53.72 -21.15
C THR A 793 -1.46 -54.69 -20.01
N ASN A 794 -2.78 -54.72 -19.72
CA ASN A 794 -3.70 -55.76 -19.19
C ASN A 794 -3.20 -56.77 -18.12
N ASN A 795 -3.92 -57.05 -17.02
CA ASN A 795 -5.35 -57.32 -16.82
C ASN A 795 -5.83 -56.76 -15.49
#